data_AF-A0A1I7NWV5-F1
#
_entry.id   AF-A0A1I7NWV5-F1
#
_cell.length_a   1.000
_cell.length_b   1.000
_cell.length_c   1.000
_cell.angle_alpha   90.00
_cell.angle_beta   90.00
_cell.angle_gamma   90.00
#
_symmetry.space_group_name_H-M   'P 1'
#
loop_
_entity.id
_entity.type
_entity.pdbx_description
1 polymer ?
#
loop_
_entity_poly.entity_id
_entity_poly.type
_entity_poly.pdbx_seq_one_letter_code
_entity_poly.pdbx_strand_id
1 'polypeptide(L)'
;MNRRDRRLAHATSRSAPQRLDDPEVARDYHQAVQHLKNDRLAEAEVAHRRVLARLPTHAPSLHHLGLIAYKRQETHDAVEYIRQSVAQQPDYHEAWLNLAIILGEMRRSHEAIAACRECLALQPQNAEVHTVLGNLLTVVENDSEAMATYIKALDLKPDQPAVLVRLGNLMLKSGQVEAAVAHCQTALKLDPEFEEARVLGHRISAMTRPVTSIAAEIEAESKSNDELAKRLDELASFLRQGRRYDEAIELCRRATDIKPGKADYHFNLALALEGRGLAEEALESYQAGLAIEPDRAEAYTSVGGLLQSLKMEVGAIQALEHAIKLDPTSPHAHYNLAIVCKMRQQYDQAKAAFQKCRELAPDAFVNRFEFLNLLHFQCDWDGVDEEARYCLENFRVKPMHLAPFQLISLGSTRADQLRAAQNYIKPMAVPEQIRFKTYQNSLGVGRRIRLGFLSCDFFEHATAILFSEVLEKLDKNRFEIFGYCFSPEDGSAMRGRLLKAFEHVRKIGEMTNREAAATINADAIDILVDLKGYTRDGRPEILSYRPAPIQVNYLGYPATMGADFIDYIVADAIVTPMEHQADYSEKIVQLPHTYQPNDRQRKISDEPITRADCGLPENAFVFCSFNNSYKLTPTMFDVWMHLLKEVPGSVLWLLVPNETCASNLRREAASRGVDASRLVFADRMPVEKHLARQHLADLFLDALPCNAHTTASDALWAGLPVLTCLGETFAGRVAGSLLSAMGVPELITTDLDAYTCLALELARDKGKLDRIRQKLVSTRDTAPIFDSTRYTRNLEASFEKMVEIMRSGQAPQAFAVVEPTAVPPPVKTIEPQPQGPRAIYEACPLCESREISRANEARITNHSAYNSMLPQMLKWCRCGSCAHVFTEGYLTPEGHDIVYPAAKTEQKVGRDAENQRKVSAKIVARVARHVPSGDWLDVGFGNASLLFTAAEWGFSPAGIDASEESVAKLKKFGYEAHRDLEALAAEDRFSVVSMVDVLDRSPFPATTLGIVNRMMKRGGALFISSLNMDSIVWRALDATGTNPYWAEIERYHHFTRARLVQLLQSQGFKFAEYDIGDRHRSSMDLIALKI
;
A
#
# COMPACT_ATOMS: atom_id res chain seq x y z
N MET A 1 31.33 -13.67 22.77
CA MET A 1 32.65 -14.25 23.14
C MET A 1 32.51 -15.01 24.43
N ASN A 2 32.81 -16.31 24.44
CA ASN A 2 32.82 -17.08 25.68
C ASN A 2 34.08 -16.72 26.51
N ARG A 3 34.10 -17.07 27.80
CA ARG A 3 35.24 -16.83 28.73
C ARG A 3 36.58 -17.47 28.28
N ARG A 4 36.52 -18.47 27.40
CA ARG A 4 37.64 -19.22 26.79
C ARG A 4 38.23 -18.46 25.59
N ASP A 5 37.39 -17.79 24.79
CA ASP A 5 37.84 -16.86 23.73
C ASP A 5 38.54 -15.64 24.33
N ARG A 6 38.07 -15.15 25.49
CA ARG A 6 38.76 -14.09 26.26
C ARG A 6 40.17 -14.49 26.72
N ARG A 7 40.44 -15.79 26.85
CA ARG A 7 41.76 -16.33 27.20
C ARG A 7 42.65 -16.59 25.99
N LEU A 8 42.09 -16.61 24.79
CA LEU A 8 42.80 -16.93 23.53
C LEU A 8 43.31 -15.72 22.77
N ALA A 9 43.03 -14.50 23.25
CA ALA A 9 43.85 -13.32 22.93
C ALA A 9 45.19 -13.46 23.66
N HIS A 10 46.03 -14.39 23.21
CA HIS A 10 47.47 -14.28 23.43
C HIS A 10 47.90 -13.02 22.69
N ALA A 11 47.91 -11.88 23.40
CA ALA A 11 48.65 -10.70 23.02
C ALA A 11 50.12 -11.10 22.87
N THR A 12 50.47 -11.65 21.71
CA THR A 12 51.84 -11.94 21.37
C THR A 12 52.45 -10.60 21.03
N SER A 13 53.13 -9.99 22.00
CA SER A 13 54.12 -8.96 21.73
C SER A 13 55.23 -9.61 20.89
N ARG A 14 55.01 -9.78 19.58
CA ARG A 14 56.14 -9.86 18.66
C ARG A 14 56.69 -8.45 18.61
N SER A 15 57.96 -8.33 18.95
CA SER A 15 58.68 -7.06 18.93
C SER A 15 58.57 -6.48 17.53
N ALA A 16 57.74 -5.45 17.33
CA ALA A 16 57.95 -4.55 16.21
C ALA A 16 59.35 -3.94 16.41
N PRO A 17 60.30 -4.17 15.50
CA PRO A 17 61.63 -3.60 15.63
C PRO A 17 61.54 -2.13 15.22
N GLN A 18 61.03 -1.28 16.10
CA GLN A 18 61.32 0.14 15.97
C GLN A 18 62.79 0.29 16.34
N ARG A 19 63.60 0.77 15.40
CA ARG A 19 64.99 1.14 15.69
C ARG A 19 64.92 2.32 16.66
N LEU A 20 65.08 2.04 17.95
CA LEU A 20 65.15 3.06 18.98
C LEU A 20 66.57 3.62 18.94
N ASP A 21 66.72 4.85 18.48
CA ASP A 21 68.02 5.52 18.34
C ASP A 21 68.68 5.81 19.71
N ASP A 22 67.89 5.83 20.79
CA ASP A 22 68.35 5.95 22.17
C ASP A 22 68.56 4.55 22.80
N PRO A 23 69.81 4.16 23.12
CA PRO A 23 70.13 2.87 23.72
C PRO A 23 69.51 2.65 25.10
N GLU A 24 69.28 3.70 25.89
CA GLU A 24 68.65 3.60 27.21
C GLU A 24 67.15 3.35 27.09
N VAL A 25 66.48 4.02 26.15
CA VAL A 25 65.06 3.77 25.84
C VAL A 25 64.87 2.36 25.28
N ALA A 26 65.79 1.90 24.42
CA ALA A 26 65.79 0.54 23.89
C ALA A 26 65.97 -0.53 24.99
N ARG A 27 66.85 -0.27 25.97
CA ARG A 27 67.04 -1.15 27.13
C ARG A 27 65.80 -1.19 28.01
N ASP A 28 65.26 -0.03 28.36
CA ASP A 28 64.10 0.06 29.26
C ASP A 28 62.84 -0.54 28.62
N TYR A 29 62.66 -0.38 27.30
CA TYR A 29 61.58 -1.02 26.55
C TYR A 29 61.74 -2.55 26.48
N HIS A 30 62.95 -3.06 26.21
CA HIS A 30 63.21 -4.50 26.27
C HIS A 30 62.93 -5.07 27.66
N GLN A 31 63.36 -4.37 28.71
CA GLN A 31 63.06 -4.76 30.09
C GLN A 31 61.55 -4.78 30.34
N ALA A 32 60.81 -3.77 29.89
CA ALA A 32 59.36 -3.68 30.04
C ALA A 32 58.63 -4.86 29.36
N VAL A 33 59.02 -5.18 28.11
CA VAL A 33 58.48 -6.32 27.36
C VAL A 33 58.82 -7.66 28.05
N GLN A 34 60.01 -7.80 28.64
CA GLN A 34 60.39 -9.00 29.39
C GLN A 34 59.57 -9.16 30.67
N HIS A 35 59.29 -8.07 31.40
CA HIS A 35 58.38 -8.13 32.54
C HIS A 35 56.97 -8.56 32.09
N LEU A 36 56.48 -8.01 30.97
CA LEU A 36 55.17 -8.37 30.43
C LEU A 36 55.09 -9.85 30.01
N LYS A 37 56.13 -10.39 29.37
CA LYS A 37 56.24 -11.81 29.00
C LYS A 37 56.26 -12.75 30.21
N ASN A 38 56.81 -12.30 31.33
CA ASN A 38 56.85 -13.05 32.59
C ASN A 38 55.62 -12.79 33.48
N ASP A 39 54.56 -12.17 32.95
CA ASP A 39 53.32 -11.79 33.64
C ASP A 39 53.50 -10.89 34.88
N ARG A 40 54.62 -10.15 34.92
CA ARG A 40 54.96 -9.18 35.97
C ARG A 40 54.38 -7.81 35.65
N LEU A 41 53.05 -7.70 35.74
CA LEU A 41 52.30 -6.54 35.23
C LEU A 41 52.68 -5.20 35.87
N ALA A 42 52.93 -5.17 37.19
CA ALA A 42 53.31 -3.94 37.89
C ALA A 42 54.71 -3.44 37.50
N GLU A 43 55.68 -4.37 37.39
CA GLU A 43 57.04 -4.04 36.97
C GLU A 43 57.09 -3.63 35.48
N ALA A 44 56.28 -4.28 34.63
CA ALA A 44 56.13 -3.94 33.21
C ALA A 44 55.56 -2.54 33.03
N GLU A 45 54.52 -2.18 33.78
CA GLU A 45 53.91 -0.86 33.73
C GLU A 45 54.91 0.25 34.11
N VAL A 46 55.63 0.07 35.22
CA VAL A 46 56.66 1.04 35.67
C VAL A 46 57.76 1.18 34.62
N ALA A 47 58.16 0.09 33.97
CA ALA A 47 59.15 0.13 32.90
C ALA A 47 58.61 0.82 31.62
N HIS A 48 57.37 0.56 31.20
CA HIS A 48 56.76 1.27 30.06
C HIS A 48 56.53 2.76 30.35
N ARG A 49 56.17 3.14 31.58
CA ARG A 49 56.07 4.56 31.99
C ARG A 49 57.43 5.26 31.97
N ARG A 50 58.53 4.58 32.34
CA ARG A 50 59.90 5.12 32.19
C ARG A 50 60.26 5.37 30.72
N VAL A 51 59.85 4.47 29.83
CA VAL A 51 60.00 4.67 28.38
C VAL A 51 59.23 5.91 27.93
N LEU A 52 57.97 6.06 28.33
CA LEU A 52 57.15 7.22 27.96
C LEU A 52 57.60 8.53 28.61
N ALA A 53 58.27 8.50 29.77
CA ALA A 53 58.86 9.69 30.38
C ALA A 53 60.01 10.27 29.53
N ARG A 54 60.71 9.42 28.76
CA ARG A 54 61.80 9.83 27.85
C ARG A 54 61.32 10.01 26.41
N LEU A 55 60.35 9.20 25.97
CA LEU A 55 59.76 9.23 24.64
C LEU A 55 58.22 9.14 24.75
N PRO A 56 57.52 10.27 25.03
CA PRO A 56 56.07 10.28 25.27
C PRO A 56 55.23 9.75 24.11
N THR A 57 55.76 9.78 22.89
CA THR A 57 55.08 9.37 21.66
C THR A 57 55.36 7.91 21.27
N HIS A 58 56.00 7.12 22.13
CA HIS A 58 56.37 5.73 21.82
C HIS A 58 55.14 4.82 21.77
N ALA A 59 54.55 4.67 20.59
CA ALA A 59 53.33 3.91 20.34
C ALA A 59 53.36 2.48 20.91
N PRO A 60 54.44 1.67 20.75
CA PRO A 60 54.50 0.35 21.36
C PRO A 60 54.39 0.33 22.90
N SER A 61 54.87 1.35 23.61
CA SER A 61 54.71 1.42 25.07
C SER A 61 53.30 1.86 25.48
N LEU A 62 52.67 2.76 24.72
CA LEU A 62 51.26 3.12 24.91
C LEU A 62 50.36 1.90 24.69
N HIS A 63 50.56 1.15 23.61
CA HIS A 63 49.84 -0.10 23.34
C HIS A 63 49.99 -1.12 24.47
N HIS A 64 51.22 -1.39 24.94
CA HIS A 64 51.44 -2.33 26.04
C HIS A 64 50.86 -1.86 27.37
N LEU A 65 50.86 -0.55 27.68
CA LEU A 65 50.14 -0.02 28.85
C LEU A 65 48.64 -0.26 28.73
N GLY A 66 48.07 -0.10 27.54
CA GLY A 66 46.67 -0.44 27.29
C GLY A 66 46.36 -1.92 27.53
N LEU A 67 47.23 -2.84 27.09
CA LEU A 67 47.08 -4.27 27.38
C LEU A 67 47.23 -4.61 28.86
N ILE A 68 48.12 -3.90 29.59
CA ILE A 68 48.27 -4.06 31.04
C ILE A 68 47.01 -3.59 31.77
N ALA A 69 46.48 -2.41 31.43
CA ALA A 69 45.23 -1.89 31.98
C ALA A 69 44.06 -2.85 31.71
N TYR A 70 43.98 -3.38 30.49
CA TYR A 70 42.97 -4.38 30.12
C TYR A 70 43.08 -5.66 30.96
N LYS A 71 44.29 -6.20 31.17
CA LYS A 71 44.51 -7.36 32.07
C LYS A 71 44.09 -7.10 33.52
N ARG A 72 44.13 -5.84 33.97
CA ARG A 72 43.66 -5.41 35.30
C ARG A 72 42.16 -5.09 35.36
N GLN A 73 41.44 -5.28 34.25
CA GLN A 73 40.02 -4.92 34.10
C GLN A 73 39.76 -3.40 34.13
N GLU A 74 40.79 -2.59 33.91
CA GLU A 74 40.72 -1.14 33.73
C GLU A 74 40.41 -0.81 32.26
N THR A 75 39.24 -1.23 31.78
CA THR A 75 38.91 -1.27 30.33
C THR A 75 38.80 0.12 29.68
N HIS A 76 38.42 1.16 30.42
CA HIS A 76 38.39 2.53 29.91
C HIS A 76 39.79 3.05 29.63
N ASP A 77 40.70 2.92 30.60
CA ASP A 77 42.10 3.35 30.46
C ASP A 77 42.82 2.55 29.37
N ALA A 78 42.49 1.26 29.23
CA ALA A 78 43.00 0.42 28.16
C ALA A 78 42.70 1.00 26.77
N VAL A 79 41.45 1.42 26.52
CA VAL A 79 41.04 2.02 25.24
C VAL A 79 41.77 3.33 25.01
N GLU A 80 41.89 4.18 26.03
CA GLU A 80 42.55 5.48 25.88
C GLU A 80 44.05 5.35 25.57
N TYR A 81 44.77 4.45 26.26
CA TYR A 81 46.18 4.19 25.94
C TYR A 81 46.38 3.65 24.52
N ILE A 82 45.50 2.76 24.05
CA ILE A 82 45.62 2.19 22.69
C ILE A 82 45.22 3.22 21.62
N ARG A 83 44.23 4.09 21.89
CA ARG A 83 43.90 5.23 21.02
C ARG A 83 45.07 6.19 20.88
N GLN A 84 45.75 6.50 21.99
CA GLN A 84 46.97 7.30 21.96
C GLN A 84 48.05 6.60 21.13
N SER A 85 48.23 5.27 21.28
CA SER A 85 49.16 4.50 20.46
C SER A 85 48.91 4.64 18.96
N VAL A 86 47.68 4.41 18.49
CA VAL A 86 47.35 4.51 17.05
C VAL A 86 47.33 5.95 16.55
N ALA A 87 47.09 6.94 17.42
CA ALA A 87 47.22 8.36 17.05
C ALA A 87 48.69 8.75 16.81
N GLN A 88 49.62 8.21 17.61
CA GLN A 88 51.06 8.46 17.42
C GLN A 88 51.65 7.67 16.25
N GLN A 89 51.14 6.47 16.00
CA GLN A 89 51.56 5.62 14.90
C GLN A 89 50.34 4.95 14.22
N PRO A 90 49.72 5.62 13.23
CA PRO A 90 48.52 5.12 12.55
C PRO A 90 48.71 3.81 11.79
N ASP A 91 49.93 3.48 11.37
CA ASP A 91 50.25 2.22 10.68
C ASP A 91 50.53 1.03 11.62
N TYR A 92 50.36 1.21 12.94
CA TYR A 92 50.59 0.17 13.94
C TYR A 92 49.40 -0.80 14.06
N HIS A 93 49.37 -1.78 13.16
CA HIS A 93 48.24 -2.70 13.00
C HIS A 93 47.90 -3.54 14.27
N GLU A 94 48.87 -3.96 15.08
CA GLU A 94 48.58 -4.71 16.32
C GLU A 94 47.77 -3.89 17.34
N ALA A 95 48.03 -2.59 17.41
CA ALA A 95 47.27 -1.70 18.28
C ALA A 95 45.82 -1.54 17.79
N TRP A 96 45.59 -1.47 16.48
CA TRP A 96 44.23 -1.45 15.91
C TRP A 96 43.45 -2.74 16.18
N LEU A 97 44.07 -3.91 16.01
CA LEU A 97 43.43 -5.20 16.31
C LEU A 97 43.04 -5.30 17.79
N ASN A 98 43.95 -4.97 18.71
CA ASN A 98 43.67 -5.04 20.14
C ASN A 98 42.65 -3.97 20.58
N LEU A 99 42.65 -2.79 19.94
CA LEU A 99 41.60 -1.79 20.14
C LEU A 99 40.22 -2.37 19.77
N ALA A 100 40.11 -3.03 18.61
CA ALA A 100 38.86 -3.64 18.17
C ALA A 100 38.36 -4.73 19.13
N ILE A 101 39.26 -5.60 19.60
CA ILE A 101 38.92 -6.66 20.56
C ILE A 101 38.37 -6.05 21.87
N ILE A 102 39.08 -5.07 22.45
CA ILE A 102 38.71 -4.45 23.73
C ILE A 102 37.39 -3.67 23.59
N LEU A 103 37.22 -2.89 22.50
CA LEU A 103 35.97 -2.19 22.22
C LEU A 103 34.81 -3.17 22.03
N GLY A 104 35.04 -4.30 21.36
CA GLY A 104 34.06 -5.37 21.20
C GLY A 104 33.60 -5.96 22.53
N GLU A 105 34.51 -6.16 23.48
CA GLU A 105 34.15 -6.61 24.83
C GLU A 105 33.37 -5.58 25.64
N MET A 106 33.66 -4.29 25.43
CA MET A 106 32.88 -3.18 26.00
C MET A 106 31.51 -2.99 25.32
N ARG A 107 31.14 -3.87 24.37
CA ARG A 107 29.92 -3.77 23.53
C ARG A 107 29.84 -2.49 22.70
N ARG A 108 30.98 -1.87 22.39
CA ARG A 108 31.10 -0.69 21.51
C ARG A 108 31.30 -1.15 20.07
N SER A 109 30.35 -1.93 19.54
CA SER A 109 30.50 -2.70 18.31
C SER A 109 30.82 -1.86 17.07
N HIS A 110 30.23 -0.66 16.93
CA HIS A 110 30.52 0.22 15.79
C HIS A 110 31.97 0.70 15.75
N GLU A 111 32.50 1.13 16.90
CA GLU A 111 33.89 1.57 17.01
C GLU A 111 34.86 0.38 16.86
N ALA A 112 34.48 -0.80 17.37
CA ALA A 112 35.24 -2.03 17.19
C ALA A 112 35.34 -2.43 15.71
N ILE A 113 34.24 -2.37 14.96
CA ILE A 113 34.21 -2.65 13.52
C ILE A 113 35.07 -1.64 12.75
N ALA A 114 35.00 -0.36 13.11
CA ALA A 114 35.85 0.67 12.51
C ALA A 114 37.35 0.36 12.73
N ALA A 115 37.74 0.03 13.97
CA ALA A 115 39.11 -0.36 14.29
C ALA A 115 39.59 -1.62 13.52
N CYS A 116 38.72 -2.62 13.33
CA CYS A 116 39.02 -3.77 12.47
C CYS A 116 39.26 -3.35 11.00
N ARG A 117 38.46 -2.41 10.48
CA ARG A 117 38.59 -1.93 9.10
C ARG A 117 39.90 -1.16 8.88
N GLU A 118 40.30 -0.33 9.85
CA GLU A 118 41.62 0.33 9.84
C GLU A 118 42.76 -0.71 9.85
N CYS A 119 42.67 -1.73 10.71
CA CYS A 119 43.66 -2.81 10.73
C CYS A 119 43.72 -3.58 9.41
N LEU A 120 42.58 -3.84 8.75
CA LEU A 120 42.53 -4.51 7.45
C LEU A 120 43.02 -3.64 6.29
N ALA A 121 42.89 -2.31 6.37
CA ALA A 121 43.47 -1.41 5.39
C ALA A 121 45.01 -1.52 5.38
N LEU A 122 45.62 -1.72 6.55
CA LEU A 122 47.05 -1.93 6.72
C LEU A 122 47.48 -3.38 6.40
N GLN A 123 46.68 -4.36 6.83
CA GLN A 123 46.95 -5.78 6.64
C GLN A 123 45.75 -6.54 6.03
N PRO A 124 45.53 -6.43 4.71
CA PRO A 124 44.37 -7.06 4.06
C PRO A 124 44.34 -8.59 4.14
N GLN A 125 45.51 -9.21 4.33
CA GLN A 125 45.71 -10.68 4.39
C GLN A 125 45.80 -11.22 5.82
N ASN A 126 45.36 -10.48 6.84
CA ASN A 126 45.38 -10.96 8.21
C ASN A 126 44.10 -11.73 8.57
N ALA A 127 44.20 -13.07 8.63
CA ALA A 127 43.08 -13.97 8.92
C ALA A 127 42.46 -13.74 10.32
N GLU A 128 43.25 -13.30 11.30
CA GLU A 128 42.77 -13.05 12.66
C GLU A 128 41.85 -11.83 12.70
N VAL A 129 42.20 -10.76 12.00
CA VAL A 129 41.39 -9.54 11.92
C VAL A 129 40.06 -9.81 11.20
N HIS A 130 40.09 -10.58 10.10
CA HIS A 130 38.86 -11.07 9.44
C HIS A 130 37.99 -11.90 10.39
N THR A 131 38.60 -12.76 11.22
CA THR A 131 37.85 -13.52 12.24
C THR A 131 37.18 -12.61 13.27
N VAL A 132 37.91 -11.61 13.80
CA VAL A 132 37.36 -10.65 14.78
C VAL A 132 36.26 -9.79 14.14
N LEU A 133 36.46 -9.32 12.91
CA LEU A 133 35.44 -8.57 12.17
C LEU A 133 34.18 -9.41 11.93
N GLY A 134 34.31 -10.66 11.48
CA GLY A 134 33.16 -11.57 11.33
C GLY A 134 32.39 -11.78 12.64
N ASN A 135 33.11 -11.90 13.77
CA ASN A 135 32.50 -12.01 15.09
C ASN A 135 31.70 -10.74 15.46
N LEU A 136 32.28 -9.56 15.24
CA LEU A 136 31.62 -8.28 15.53
C LEU A 136 30.42 -8.04 14.61
N LEU A 137 30.54 -8.39 13.32
CA LEU A 137 29.45 -8.32 12.35
C LEU A 137 28.29 -9.25 12.71
N THR A 138 28.60 -10.44 13.24
CA THR A 138 27.58 -11.36 13.78
C THR A 138 26.84 -10.73 14.97
N VAL A 139 27.55 -10.00 15.85
CA VAL A 139 26.96 -9.31 17.02
C VAL A 139 26.03 -8.17 16.61
N VAL A 140 26.32 -7.48 15.51
CA VAL A 140 25.44 -6.43 14.95
C VAL A 140 24.45 -6.96 13.91
N GLU A 141 24.27 -8.28 13.86
CA GLU A 141 23.33 -8.99 12.97
C GLU A 141 23.52 -8.72 11.46
N ASN A 142 24.73 -8.35 11.05
CA ASN A 142 25.10 -8.22 9.64
C ASN A 142 25.65 -9.55 9.11
N ASP A 143 24.75 -10.54 9.01
CA ASP A 143 25.09 -11.93 8.70
C ASP A 143 25.75 -12.08 7.32
N SER A 144 25.38 -11.27 6.34
CA SER A 144 25.94 -11.33 4.97
C SER A 144 27.42 -10.92 4.93
N GLU A 145 27.75 -9.78 5.53
CA GLU A 145 29.14 -9.32 5.64
C GLU A 145 29.94 -10.26 6.57
N ALA A 146 29.33 -10.75 7.65
CA ALA A 146 29.95 -11.72 8.54
C ALA A 146 30.37 -13.00 7.80
N MET A 147 29.47 -13.59 7.00
CA MET A 147 29.78 -14.77 6.17
C MET A 147 30.94 -14.50 5.21
N ALA A 148 30.90 -13.38 4.46
CA ALA A 148 31.97 -13.03 3.53
C ALA A 148 33.33 -12.89 4.24
N THR A 149 33.33 -12.30 5.43
CA THR A 149 34.54 -12.09 6.22
C THR A 149 35.07 -13.42 6.79
N TYR A 150 34.21 -14.31 7.27
CA TYR A 150 34.64 -15.65 7.70
C TYR A 150 35.19 -16.51 6.56
N ILE A 151 34.58 -16.44 5.36
CA ILE A 151 35.10 -17.09 4.16
C ILE A 151 36.52 -16.57 3.88
N LYS A 152 36.73 -15.25 3.94
CA LYS A 152 38.05 -14.67 3.74
C LYS A 152 39.07 -15.12 4.79
N ALA A 153 38.65 -15.24 6.05
CA ALA A 153 39.50 -15.78 7.11
C ALA A 153 39.92 -17.24 6.83
N LEU A 154 39.00 -18.07 6.31
CA LEU A 154 39.27 -19.47 5.95
C LEU A 154 40.12 -19.62 4.69
N ASP A 155 39.95 -18.74 3.69
CA ASP A 155 40.83 -18.70 2.50
C ASP A 155 42.29 -18.43 2.89
N LEU A 156 42.50 -17.56 3.88
CA LEU A 156 43.83 -17.21 4.37
C LEU A 156 44.39 -18.27 5.33
N LYS A 157 43.53 -18.91 6.13
CA LYS A 157 43.90 -19.97 7.06
C LYS A 157 42.76 -21.01 7.19
N PRO A 158 42.84 -22.14 6.46
CA PRO A 158 41.76 -23.14 6.40
C PRO A 158 41.50 -23.90 7.72
N ASP A 159 42.55 -24.13 8.52
CA ASP A 159 42.50 -24.98 9.71
C ASP A 159 42.00 -24.22 10.94
N GLN A 160 40.76 -23.74 10.89
CA GLN A 160 40.12 -22.97 11.97
C GLN A 160 38.73 -23.54 12.33
N PRO A 161 38.66 -24.58 13.19
CA PRO A 161 37.39 -25.23 13.56
C PRO A 161 36.32 -24.26 14.08
N ALA A 162 36.71 -23.29 14.91
CA ALA A 162 35.80 -22.26 15.44
C ALA A 162 35.20 -21.37 14.33
N VAL A 163 35.97 -21.01 13.30
CA VAL A 163 35.49 -20.20 12.18
C VAL A 163 34.57 -21.01 11.28
N LEU A 164 34.92 -22.28 11.01
CA LEU A 164 34.07 -23.23 10.28
C LEU A 164 32.70 -23.41 10.94
N VAL A 165 32.67 -23.55 12.27
CA VAL A 165 31.40 -23.67 13.02
C VAL A 165 30.60 -22.38 13.01
N ARG A 166 31.24 -21.21 13.16
CA ARG A 166 30.53 -19.90 13.10
C ARG A 166 29.92 -19.66 11.72
N LEU A 167 30.68 -19.92 10.66
CA LEU A 167 30.17 -19.85 9.28
C LEU A 167 29.05 -20.88 9.05
N GLY A 168 29.22 -22.12 9.52
CA GLY A 168 28.21 -23.17 9.44
C GLY A 168 26.90 -22.81 10.16
N ASN A 169 26.98 -22.16 11.33
CA ASN A 169 25.78 -21.66 12.03
C ASN A 169 25.07 -20.55 11.23
N LEU A 170 25.80 -19.60 10.63
CA LEU A 170 25.20 -18.57 9.77
C LEU A 170 24.55 -19.17 8.52
N MET A 171 25.21 -20.16 7.90
CA MET A 171 24.66 -20.89 6.77
C MET A 171 23.39 -21.66 7.15
N LEU A 172 23.39 -22.36 8.29
CA LEU A 172 22.20 -23.04 8.81
C LEU A 172 21.05 -22.06 9.07
N LYS A 173 21.33 -20.89 9.68
CA LYS A 173 20.35 -19.81 9.90
C LYS A 173 19.77 -19.29 8.58
N SER A 174 20.59 -19.21 7.51
CA SER A 174 20.17 -18.79 6.18
C SER A 174 19.50 -19.89 5.33
N GLY A 175 19.35 -21.11 5.87
CA GLY A 175 18.74 -22.25 5.18
C GLY A 175 19.69 -23.04 4.26
N GLN A 176 20.99 -22.73 4.25
CA GLN A 176 22.02 -23.44 3.47
C GLN A 176 22.52 -24.69 4.21
N VAL A 177 21.65 -25.70 4.34
CA VAL A 177 21.89 -26.88 5.19
C VAL A 177 23.09 -27.69 4.71
N GLU A 178 23.22 -27.94 3.41
CA GLU A 178 24.30 -28.76 2.84
C GLU A 178 25.68 -28.12 3.05
N ALA A 179 25.75 -26.80 2.92
CA ALA A 179 26.98 -26.05 3.17
C ALA A 179 27.35 -26.08 4.65
N ALA A 180 26.36 -25.92 5.54
CA ALA A 180 26.56 -26.07 6.98
C ALA A 180 27.07 -27.48 7.36
N VAL A 181 26.53 -28.54 6.73
CA VAL A 181 27.01 -29.93 6.89
C VAL A 181 28.47 -30.05 6.52
N ALA A 182 28.88 -29.52 5.35
CA ALA A 182 30.26 -29.62 4.89
C ALA A 182 31.25 -28.93 5.85
N HIS A 183 30.92 -27.74 6.34
CA HIS A 183 31.76 -27.02 7.30
C HIS A 183 31.79 -27.71 8.68
N CYS A 184 30.66 -28.24 9.14
CA CYS A 184 30.57 -29.02 10.37
C CYS A 184 31.44 -30.30 10.31
N GLN A 185 31.36 -31.04 9.21
CA GLN A 185 32.19 -32.24 8.98
C GLN A 185 33.67 -31.90 8.90
N THR A 186 34.03 -30.77 8.28
CA THR A 186 35.42 -30.31 8.21
C THR A 186 35.94 -29.93 9.60
N ALA A 187 35.14 -29.23 10.41
CA ALA A 187 35.50 -28.90 11.78
C ALA A 187 35.72 -30.16 12.64
N LEU A 188 34.84 -31.17 12.53
CA LEU A 188 34.99 -32.45 13.25
C LEU A 188 36.15 -33.31 12.73
N LYS A 189 36.56 -33.17 11.46
CA LYS A 189 37.79 -33.81 10.95
C LYS A 189 39.04 -33.19 11.54
N LEU A 190 39.05 -31.86 11.71
CA LEU A 190 40.18 -31.14 12.31
C LEU A 190 40.28 -31.38 13.81
N ASP A 191 39.14 -31.42 14.51
CA ASP A 191 39.05 -31.72 15.94
C ASP A 191 37.76 -32.49 16.25
N PRO A 192 37.83 -33.84 16.36
CA PRO A 192 36.66 -34.69 16.64
C PRO A 192 35.98 -34.43 17.99
N GLU A 193 36.71 -33.88 18.97
CA GLU A 193 36.19 -33.55 20.30
C GLU A 193 35.75 -32.08 20.39
N PHE A 194 35.69 -31.35 19.26
CA PHE A 194 35.27 -29.95 19.24
C PHE A 194 33.77 -29.82 19.49
N GLU A 195 33.42 -29.52 20.74
CA GLU A 195 32.03 -29.48 21.22
C GLU A 195 31.13 -28.58 20.37
N GLU A 196 31.60 -27.40 19.97
CA GLU A 196 30.78 -26.46 19.16
C GLU A 196 30.40 -27.06 17.80
N ALA A 197 31.25 -27.92 17.21
CA ALA A 197 30.92 -28.62 15.97
C ALA A 197 29.94 -29.79 16.20
N ARG A 198 30.03 -30.50 17.34
CA ARG A 198 29.05 -31.53 17.70
C ARG A 198 27.66 -30.94 17.92
N VAL A 199 27.58 -29.81 18.63
CA VAL A 199 26.34 -29.04 18.81
C VAL A 199 25.76 -28.61 17.46
N LEU A 200 26.58 -28.09 16.55
CA LEU A 200 26.14 -27.78 15.18
C LEU A 200 25.62 -29.03 14.45
N GLY A 201 26.31 -30.16 14.56
CA GLY A 201 25.89 -31.44 13.98
C GLY A 201 24.53 -31.93 14.48
N HIS A 202 24.24 -31.78 15.77
CA HIS A 202 22.92 -32.10 16.34
C HIS A 202 21.82 -31.19 15.83
N ARG A 203 22.09 -29.88 15.70
CA ARG A 203 21.14 -28.92 15.13
C ARG A 203 20.82 -29.24 13.66
N ILE A 204 21.85 -29.53 12.86
CA ILE A 204 21.71 -29.98 11.47
C ILE A 204 20.89 -31.28 11.41
N SER A 205 21.22 -32.26 12.25
CA SER A 205 20.51 -33.55 12.28
C SER A 205 19.06 -33.42 12.71
N ALA A 206 18.77 -32.52 13.65
CA ALA A 206 17.40 -32.25 14.08
C ALA A 206 16.54 -31.71 12.92
N MET A 207 17.11 -31.07 11.90
CA MET A 207 16.35 -30.60 10.72
C MET A 207 15.74 -31.74 9.89
N THR A 208 16.28 -32.95 9.97
CA THR A 208 15.90 -34.08 9.09
C THR A 208 15.53 -35.35 9.84
N ARG A 209 15.88 -35.46 11.13
CA ARG A 209 15.67 -36.65 11.96
C ARG A 209 14.76 -36.33 13.16
N PRO A 210 14.04 -37.34 13.71
CA PRO A 210 13.25 -37.16 14.92
C PRO A 210 14.10 -36.66 16.10
N VAL A 211 13.62 -35.65 16.82
CA VAL A 211 14.34 -35.04 17.96
C VAL A 211 14.61 -36.07 19.07
N THR A 212 13.71 -37.03 19.26
CA THR A 212 13.90 -38.13 20.22
C THR A 212 15.15 -38.95 19.94
N SER A 213 15.49 -39.19 18.67
CA SER A 213 16.72 -39.89 18.28
C SER A 213 17.95 -39.05 18.62
N ILE A 214 17.91 -37.74 18.38
CA ILE A 214 19.04 -36.84 18.65
C ILE A 214 19.24 -36.68 20.16
N ALA A 215 18.15 -36.61 20.92
CA ALA A 215 18.22 -36.53 22.37
C ALA A 215 18.84 -37.80 23.00
N ALA A 216 18.55 -38.98 22.44
CA ALA A 216 19.18 -40.23 22.86
C ALA A 216 20.69 -40.28 22.52
N GLU A 217 21.09 -39.72 21.38
CA GLU A 217 22.51 -39.55 21.02
C GLU A 217 23.22 -38.62 22.01
N ILE A 218 22.62 -37.46 22.30
CA ILE A 218 23.12 -36.51 23.31
C ILE A 218 23.29 -37.22 24.67
N GLU A 219 22.32 -38.02 25.08
CA GLU A 219 22.34 -38.78 26.33
C GLU A 219 23.48 -39.80 26.39
N ALA A 220 23.67 -40.59 25.33
CA ALA A 220 24.75 -41.57 25.24
C ALA A 220 26.14 -40.93 25.23
N GLU A 221 26.26 -39.72 24.68
CA GLU A 221 27.51 -39.00 24.53
C GLU A 221 27.91 -38.17 25.76
N SER A 222 26.94 -37.77 26.58
CA SER A 222 27.16 -36.86 27.70
C SER A 222 27.85 -37.58 28.86
N LYS A 223 28.92 -36.99 29.40
CA LYS A 223 29.74 -37.60 30.46
C LYS A 223 29.19 -37.30 31.86
N SER A 224 28.21 -36.41 31.99
CA SER A 224 27.56 -36.04 33.24
C SER A 224 26.13 -35.53 33.02
N ASN A 225 25.31 -35.56 34.07
CA ASN A 225 23.97 -34.96 34.07
C ASN A 225 23.99 -33.45 33.78
N ASP A 226 25.04 -32.75 34.23
CA ASP A 226 25.22 -31.32 33.98
C ASP A 226 25.46 -31.03 32.49
N GLU A 227 26.27 -31.86 31.84
CA GLU A 227 26.53 -31.78 30.40
C GLU A 227 25.28 -32.16 29.59
N LEU A 228 24.57 -33.21 30.01
CA LEU A 228 23.33 -33.66 29.39
C LEU A 228 22.27 -32.55 29.42
N ALA A 229 21.97 -31.98 30.60
CA ALA A 229 20.97 -30.93 30.74
C ALA A 229 21.31 -29.72 29.86
N LYS A 230 22.58 -29.31 29.83
CA LYS A 230 23.06 -28.20 29.00
C LYS A 230 22.85 -28.47 27.49
N ARG A 231 23.21 -29.66 27.00
CA ARG A 231 23.10 -30.00 25.58
C ARG A 231 21.65 -30.16 25.13
N LEU A 232 20.78 -30.68 26.00
CA LEU A 232 19.33 -30.74 25.74
C LEU A 232 18.74 -29.33 25.65
N ASP A 233 19.09 -28.43 26.57
CA ASP A 233 18.65 -27.03 26.56
C ASP A 233 19.16 -26.25 25.32
N GLU A 234 20.41 -26.46 24.91
CA GLU A 234 20.96 -25.85 23.68
C GLU A 234 20.24 -26.33 22.41
N LEU A 235 19.83 -27.60 22.35
CA LEU A 235 19.01 -28.14 21.26
C LEU A 235 17.58 -27.60 21.33
N ALA A 236 17.00 -27.52 22.53
CA ALA A 236 15.67 -26.96 22.75
C ALA A 236 15.59 -25.50 22.28
N SER A 237 16.60 -24.69 22.59
CA SER A 237 16.67 -23.31 22.12
C SER A 237 16.75 -23.21 20.59
N PHE A 238 17.46 -24.13 19.93
CA PHE A 238 17.49 -24.19 18.46
C PHE A 238 16.12 -24.57 17.87
N LEU A 239 15.46 -25.58 18.45
CA LEU A 239 14.12 -26.02 18.02
C LEU A 239 13.09 -24.91 18.22
N ARG A 240 13.16 -24.17 19.34
CA ARG A 240 12.33 -22.99 19.61
C ARG A 240 12.53 -21.90 18.56
N GLN A 241 13.77 -21.60 18.17
CA GLN A 241 14.05 -20.66 17.08
C GLN A 241 13.47 -21.14 15.74
N GLY A 242 13.45 -22.45 15.51
CA GLY A 242 12.77 -23.09 14.37
C GLY A 242 11.25 -23.26 14.53
N ARG A 243 10.62 -22.67 15.57
CA ARG A 243 9.19 -22.78 15.91
C ARG A 243 8.68 -24.20 16.17
N ARG A 244 9.57 -25.14 16.48
CA ARG A 244 9.23 -26.51 16.88
C ARG A 244 9.03 -26.57 18.39
N TYR A 245 8.03 -25.83 18.85
CA TYR A 245 7.86 -25.52 20.27
C TYR A 245 7.54 -26.76 21.11
N ASP A 246 6.72 -27.70 20.62
CA ASP A 246 6.37 -28.90 21.38
C ASP A 246 7.61 -29.74 21.70
N GLU A 247 8.48 -29.95 20.72
CA GLU A 247 9.75 -30.66 20.91
C GLU A 247 10.74 -29.87 21.77
N ALA A 248 10.77 -28.54 21.63
CA ALA A 248 11.58 -27.68 22.49
C ALA A 248 11.13 -27.75 23.96
N ILE A 249 9.82 -27.72 24.22
CA ILE A 249 9.23 -27.82 25.56
C ILE A 249 9.60 -29.17 26.20
N GLU A 250 9.51 -30.26 25.44
CA GLU A 250 9.90 -31.60 25.93
C GLU A 250 11.36 -31.62 26.39
N LEU A 251 12.28 -31.11 25.56
CA LEU A 251 13.70 -31.07 25.90
C LEU A 251 14.01 -30.10 27.06
N CYS A 252 13.35 -28.94 27.10
CA CYS A 252 13.48 -27.99 28.21
C CYS A 252 13.01 -28.63 29.54
N ARG A 253 11.87 -29.33 29.54
CA ARG A 253 11.36 -30.04 30.74
C ARG A 253 12.36 -31.09 31.23
N ARG A 254 12.95 -31.88 30.32
CA ARG A 254 14.01 -32.82 30.66
C ARG A 254 15.23 -32.12 31.28
N ALA A 255 15.66 -31.00 30.71
CA ALA A 255 16.78 -30.22 31.25
C ALA A 255 16.48 -29.68 32.66
N THR A 256 15.27 -29.17 32.90
CA THR A 256 14.83 -28.71 34.22
C THR A 256 14.69 -29.85 35.24
N ASP A 257 14.24 -31.04 34.81
CA ASP A 257 14.11 -32.21 35.69
C ASP A 257 15.49 -32.74 36.13
N ILE A 258 16.45 -32.77 35.21
CA ILE A 258 17.83 -33.19 35.50
C ILE A 258 18.52 -32.19 36.45
N LYS A 259 18.26 -30.88 36.26
CA LYS A 259 18.90 -29.82 37.04
C LYS A 259 17.90 -28.70 37.41
N PRO A 260 17.07 -28.90 38.44
CA PRO A 260 16.03 -27.94 38.80
C PRO A 260 16.58 -26.63 39.37
N GLY A 261 17.80 -26.64 39.93
CA GLY A 261 18.44 -25.44 40.51
C GLY A 261 19.12 -24.50 39.51
N LYS A 262 18.90 -24.66 38.20
CA LYS A 262 19.51 -23.82 37.17
C LYS A 262 18.45 -22.91 36.53
N ALA A 263 18.46 -21.62 36.88
CA ALA A 263 17.47 -20.64 36.44
C ALA A 263 17.33 -20.54 34.90
N ASP A 264 18.45 -20.56 34.16
CA ASP A 264 18.46 -20.47 32.69
C ASP A 264 17.54 -21.50 32.02
N TYR A 265 17.45 -22.74 32.55
CA TYR A 265 16.62 -23.80 31.97
C TYR A 265 15.13 -23.53 32.16
N HIS A 266 14.74 -22.96 33.30
CA HIS A 266 13.36 -22.52 33.54
C HIS A 266 12.99 -21.33 32.65
N PHE A 267 13.90 -20.38 32.42
CA PHE A 267 13.67 -19.27 31.50
C PHE A 267 13.56 -19.73 30.04
N ASN A 268 14.39 -20.68 29.61
CA ASN A 268 14.29 -21.26 28.26
C ASN A 268 13.03 -22.09 28.07
N LEU A 269 12.59 -22.82 29.10
CA LEU A 269 11.28 -23.49 29.12
C LEU A 269 10.15 -22.47 28.98
N ALA A 270 10.18 -21.39 29.77
CA ALA A 270 9.20 -20.31 29.72
C ALA A 270 9.10 -19.69 28.31
N LEU A 271 10.24 -19.39 27.67
CA LEU A 271 10.28 -18.87 26.31
C LEU A 271 9.72 -19.85 25.28
N ALA A 272 9.91 -21.16 25.46
CA ALA A 272 9.35 -22.19 24.57
C ALA A 272 7.82 -22.31 24.73
N LEU A 273 7.34 -22.28 25.97
CA LEU A 273 5.91 -22.27 26.32
C LEU A 273 5.21 -21.01 25.81
N GLU A 274 5.84 -19.84 25.97
CA GLU A 274 5.37 -18.56 25.43
C GLU A 274 5.26 -18.61 23.91
N GLY A 275 6.30 -19.10 23.21
CA GLY A 275 6.26 -19.28 21.75
C GLY A 275 5.16 -20.24 21.29
N ARG A 276 4.78 -21.23 22.11
CA ARG A 276 3.67 -22.15 21.85
C ARG A 276 2.29 -21.55 22.12
N GLY A 277 2.21 -20.46 22.89
CA GLY A 277 0.98 -19.85 23.39
C GLY A 277 0.48 -20.38 24.73
N LEU A 278 1.30 -21.15 25.46
CA LEU A 278 0.97 -21.71 26.79
C LEU A 278 1.35 -20.72 27.89
N ALA A 279 0.61 -19.61 27.97
CA ALA A 279 1.00 -18.44 28.76
C ALA A 279 1.03 -18.70 30.28
N GLU A 280 0.11 -19.51 30.81
CA GLU A 280 0.06 -19.83 32.24
C GLU A 280 1.28 -20.66 32.66
N GLU A 281 1.58 -21.74 31.94
CA GLU A 281 2.77 -22.58 32.19
C GLU A 281 4.08 -21.78 32.00
N ALA A 282 4.11 -20.86 31.05
CA ALA A 282 5.25 -19.97 30.85
C ALA A 282 5.48 -19.08 32.07
N LEU A 283 4.41 -18.53 32.66
CA LEU A 283 4.50 -17.70 33.87
C LEU A 283 4.99 -18.51 35.08
N GLU A 284 4.51 -19.74 35.25
CA GLU A 284 5.01 -20.65 36.31
C GLU A 284 6.51 -20.94 36.13
N SER A 285 6.95 -21.18 34.90
CA SER A 285 8.36 -21.42 34.58
C SER A 285 9.22 -20.17 34.84
N TYR A 286 8.74 -18.97 34.47
CA TYR A 286 9.44 -17.73 34.84
C TYR A 286 9.54 -17.55 36.35
N GLN A 287 8.48 -17.86 37.11
CA GLN A 287 8.49 -17.79 38.58
C GLN A 287 9.49 -18.77 39.19
N ALA A 288 9.57 -20.00 38.68
CA ALA A 288 10.55 -20.99 39.13
C ALA A 288 12.00 -20.52 38.90
N GLY A 289 12.29 -19.95 37.72
CA GLY A 289 13.59 -19.37 37.42
C GLY A 289 13.94 -18.16 38.30
N LEU A 290 12.99 -17.25 38.51
CA LEU A 290 13.16 -16.06 39.37
C LEU A 290 13.28 -16.41 40.86
N ALA A 291 12.71 -17.52 41.32
CA ALA A 291 12.92 -18.03 42.68
C ALA A 291 14.37 -18.47 42.92
N ILE A 292 15.09 -18.85 41.86
CA ILE A 292 16.50 -19.26 41.91
C ILE A 292 17.41 -18.03 41.72
N GLU A 293 17.09 -17.17 40.75
CA GLU A 293 17.86 -15.95 40.43
C GLU A 293 16.92 -14.72 40.43
N PRO A 294 16.69 -14.10 41.60
CA PRO A 294 15.68 -13.04 41.75
C PRO A 294 16.11 -11.70 41.13
N ASP A 295 17.40 -11.47 40.89
CA ASP A 295 17.92 -10.20 40.35
C ASP A 295 18.14 -10.27 38.82
N ARG A 296 17.28 -11.00 38.08
CA ARG A 296 17.40 -11.20 36.63
C ARG A 296 16.53 -10.22 35.83
N ALA A 297 17.09 -9.06 35.46
CA ALA A 297 16.37 -8.02 34.71
C ALA A 297 15.75 -8.51 33.38
N GLU A 298 16.46 -9.36 32.63
CA GLU A 298 15.97 -9.94 31.36
C GLU A 298 14.68 -10.76 31.57
N ALA A 299 14.61 -11.56 32.64
CA ALA A 299 13.45 -12.39 32.94
C ALA A 299 12.23 -11.54 33.30
N TYR A 300 12.39 -10.48 34.10
CA TYR A 300 11.30 -9.53 34.37
C TYR A 300 10.84 -8.78 33.12
N THR A 301 11.75 -8.49 32.18
CA THR A 301 11.38 -7.90 30.89
C THR A 301 10.49 -8.84 30.09
N SER A 302 10.83 -10.14 30.04
CA SER A 302 10.00 -11.16 29.39
C SER A 302 8.66 -11.38 30.09
N VAL A 303 8.66 -11.47 31.43
CA VAL A 303 7.40 -11.55 32.22
C VAL A 303 6.51 -10.33 31.94
N GLY A 304 7.09 -9.14 31.86
CA GLY A 304 6.36 -7.93 31.47
C GLY A 304 5.69 -8.04 30.11
N GLY A 305 6.41 -8.56 29.09
CA GLY A 305 5.87 -8.82 27.76
C GLY A 305 4.77 -9.90 27.74
N LEU A 306 4.94 -10.98 28.50
CA LEU A 306 3.94 -12.04 28.64
C LEU A 306 2.67 -11.53 29.32
N LEU A 307 2.80 -10.78 30.42
CA LEU A 307 1.66 -10.18 31.12
C LEU A 307 0.94 -9.15 30.24
N GLN A 308 1.69 -8.41 29.40
CA GLN A 308 1.11 -7.52 28.40
C GLN A 308 0.24 -8.31 27.39
N SER A 309 0.73 -9.43 26.86
CA SER A 309 -0.03 -10.24 25.90
C SER A 309 -1.29 -10.85 26.52
N LEU A 310 -1.25 -11.15 27.83
CA LEU A 310 -2.39 -11.56 28.64
C LEU A 310 -3.31 -10.41 29.06
N LYS A 311 -3.03 -9.16 28.65
CA LYS A 311 -3.76 -7.95 29.05
C LYS A 311 -3.77 -7.70 30.57
N MET A 312 -2.79 -8.25 31.29
CA MET A 312 -2.57 -8.01 32.72
C MET A 312 -1.68 -6.79 32.93
N GLU A 313 -2.19 -5.62 32.52
CA GLU A 313 -1.41 -4.39 32.32
C GLU A 313 -0.70 -3.88 33.60
N VAL A 314 -1.34 -4.01 34.77
CA VAL A 314 -0.74 -3.57 36.05
C VAL A 314 0.46 -4.43 36.43
N GLY A 315 0.33 -5.75 36.29
CA GLY A 315 1.44 -6.67 36.57
C GLY A 315 2.57 -6.50 35.56
N ALA A 316 2.24 -6.24 34.29
CA ALA A 316 3.24 -5.94 33.26
C ALA A 316 4.07 -4.70 33.62
N ILE A 317 3.43 -3.59 34.03
CA ILE A 317 4.14 -2.38 34.48
C ILE A 317 5.05 -2.68 35.67
N GLN A 318 4.54 -3.38 36.70
CA GLN A 318 5.33 -3.72 37.88
C GLN A 318 6.58 -4.54 37.55
N ALA A 319 6.44 -5.54 36.68
CA ALA A 319 7.56 -6.36 36.22
C ALA A 319 8.58 -5.51 35.44
N LEU A 320 8.11 -4.63 34.55
CA LEU A 320 8.99 -3.79 33.72
C LEU A 320 9.71 -2.70 34.52
N GLU A 321 9.03 -2.06 35.47
CA GLU A 321 9.65 -1.11 36.41
C GLU A 321 10.71 -1.82 37.27
N HIS A 322 10.45 -3.06 37.70
CA HIS A 322 11.44 -3.85 38.42
C HIS A 322 12.64 -4.21 37.53
N ALA A 323 12.40 -4.61 36.27
CA ALA A 323 13.47 -4.83 35.29
C ALA A 323 14.35 -3.60 35.09
N ILE A 324 13.73 -2.41 34.95
CA ILE A 324 14.43 -1.13 34.79
C ILE A 324 15.19 -0.74 36.06
N LYS A 325 14.68 -1.08 37.25
CA LYS A 325 15.40 -0.86 38.51
C LYS A 325 16.67 -1.70 38.58
N LEU A 326 16.62 -2.95 38.12
CA LEU A 326 17.77 -3.86 38.08
C LEU A 326 18.77 -3.48 36.97
N ASP A 327 18.28 -3.09 35.79
CA ASP A 327 19.07 -2.60 34.67
C ASP A 327 18.42 -1.36 34.02
N PRO A 328 18.83 -0.14 34.42
CA PRO A 328 18.32 1.11 33.85
C PRO A 328 18.68 1.32 32.38
N THR A 329 19.61 0.54 31.85
CA THR A 329 20.16 0.68 30.50
C THR A 329 19.51 -0.25 29.47
N SER A 330 18.51 -1.05 29.87
CA SER A 330 17.79 -1.96 28.97
C SER A 330 16.79 -1.22 28.05
N PRO A 331 17.07 -1.04 26.75
CA PRO A 331 16.13 -0.38 25.84
C PRO A 331 14.83 -1.19 25.65
N HIS A 332 14.89 -2.52 25.77
CA HIS A 332 13.73 -3.41 25.65
C HIS A 332 12.74 -3.24 26.79
N ALA A 333 13.23 -3.10 28.03
CA ALA A 333 12.36 -2.87 29.18
C ALA A 333 11.63 -1.52 29.09
N HIS A 334 12.36 -0.45 28.71
CA HIS A 334 11.76 0.86 28.46
C HIS A 334 10.75 0.84 27.31
N TYR A 335 11.05 0.13 26.22
CA TYR A 335 10.11 -0.01 25.10
C TYR A 335 8.82 -0.73 25.53
N ASN A 336 8.93 -1.90 26.18
CA ASN A 336 7.75 -2.65 26.65
C ASN A 336 6.93 -1.82 27.65
N LEU A 337 7.60 -1.08 28.55
CA LEU A 337 6.91 -0.17 29.48
C LEU A 337 6.15 0.92 28.72
N ALA A 338 6.77 1.51 27.71
CA ALA A 338 6.14 2.54 26.89
C ALA A 338 4.87 2.04 26.19
N ILE A 339 4.90 0.81 25.65
CA ILE A 339 3.74 0.20 25.00
C ILE A 339 2.62 -0.07 26.01
N VAL A 340 2.92 -0.65 27.18
CA VAL A 340 1.91 -0.93 28.21
C VAL A 340 1.31 0.35 28.76
N CYS A 341 2.13 1.37 29.04
CA CYS A 341 1.65 2.70 29.46
C CYS A 341 0.75 3.33 28.37
N LYS A 342 1.12 3.21 27.08
CA LYS A 342 0.29 3.67 25.95
C LYS A 342 -1.05 2.94 25.90
N MET A 343 -1.09 1.62 26.12
CA MET A 343 -2.32 0.83 26.20
C MET A 343 -3.24 1.30 27.35
N ARG A 344 -2.64 1.63 28.50
CA ARG A 344 -3.33 2.21 29.68
C ARG A 344 -3.65 3.70 29.57
N GLN A 345 -3.36 4.32 28.43
CA GLN A 345 -3.54 5.77 28.20
C GLN A 345 -2.70 6.66 29.15
N GLN A 346 -1.63 6.12 29.73
CA GLN A 346 -0.63 6.84 30.53
C GLN A 346 0.43 7.46 29.61
N TYR A 347 0.00 8.41 28.78
CA TYR A 347 0.79 8.89 27.65
C TYR A 347 2.08 9.63 28.03
N ASP A 348 2.11 10.35 29.16
CA ASP A 348 3.33 11.02 29.63
C ASP A 348 4.42 10.02 30.04
N GLN A 349 4.02 8.94 30.74
CA GLN A 349 4.93 7.85 31.10
C GLN A 349 5.40 7.11 29.85
N ALA A 350 4.49 6.85 28.90
CA ALA A 350 4.85 6.24 27.62
C ALA A 350 5.86 7.10 26.84
N LYS A 351 5.63 8.42 26.79
CA LYS A 351 6.54 9.38 26.14
C LYS A 351 7.93 9.35 26.78
N ALA A 352 8.01 9.42 28.12
CA ALA A 352 9.28 9.38 28.84
C ALA A 352 10.05 8.07 28.58
N ALA A 353 9.35 6.92 28.60
CA ALA A 353 9.95 5.62 28.34
C ALA A 353 10.41 5.47 26.87
N PHE A 354 9.65 5.96 25.89
CA PHE A 354 10.09 6.00 24.50
C PHE A 354 11.31 6.91 24.29
N GLN A 355 11.35 8.08 24.93
CA GLN A 355 12.52 8.97 24.90
C GLN A 355 13.76 8.26 25.44
N LYS A 356 13.63 7.57 26.58
CA LYS A 356 14.74 6.79 27.15
C LYS A 356 15.18 5.66 26.22
N CYS A 357 14.24 4.98 25.59
CA CYS A 357 14.54 3.95 24.60
C CYS A 357 15.34 4.52 23.40
N ARG A 358 14.95 5.69 22.88
CA ARG A 358 15.65 6.38 21.79
C ARG A 358 17.06 6.82 22.18
N GLU A 359 17.27 7.26 23.42
CA GLU A 359 18.60 7.60 23.95
C GLU A 359 19.52 6.37 24.05
N LEU A 360 18.98 5.25 24.55
CA LEU A 360 19.74 4.03 24.79
C LEU A 360 20.00 3.21 23.50
N ALA A 361 19.09 3.29 22.53
CA ALA A 361 19.13 2.56 21.28
C ALA A 361 18.70 3.45 20.09
N PRO A 362 19.54 4.39 19.65
CA PRO A 362 19.19 5.34 18.59
C PRO A 362 18.90 4.67 17.24
N ASP A 363 19.49 3.51 16.98
CA ASP A 363 19.30 2.71 15.76
C ASP A 363 18.10 1.73 15.84
N ALA A 364 17.36 1.70 16.95
CA ALA A 364 16.16 0.88 17.09
C ALA A 364 14.94 1.55 16.42
N PHE A 365 14.93 1.56 15.08
CA PHE A 365 13.94 2.31 14.29
C PHE A 365 12.49 1.92 14.53
N VAL A 366 12.19 0.64 14.84
CA VAL A 366 10.81 0.21 15.18
C VAL A 366 10.26 1.01 16.36
N ASN A 367 11.10 1.24 17.38
CA ASN A 367 10.72 1.99 18.58
C ASN A 367 10.50 3.47 18.25
N ARG A 368 11.30 4.02 17.32
CA ARG A 368 11.16 5.40 16.84
C ARG A 368 9.85 5.60 16.07
N PHE A 369 9.46 4.64 15.23
CA PHE A 369 8.15 4.67 14.55
C PHE A 369 6.98 4.55 15.54
N GLU A 370 7.06 3.69 16.55
CA GLU A 370 6.03 3.63 17.61
C GLU A 370 5.94 4.93 18.41
N PHE A 371 7.07 5.55 18.70
CA PHE A 371 7.12 6.85 19.35
C PHE A 371 6.49 7.95 18.49
N LEU A 372 6.83 8.02 17.20
CA LEU A 372 6.20 8.93 16.23
C LEU A 372 4.67 8.76 16.21
N ASN A 373 4.17 7.53 16.24
CA ASN A 373 2.73 7.29 16.29
C ASN A 373 2.09 7.80 17.58
N LEU A 374 2.76 7.70 18.73
CA LEU A 374 2.29 8.30 19.98
C LEU A 374 2.24 9.83 19.89
N LEU A 375 3.29 10.45 19.32
CA LEU A 375 3.38 11.90 19.15
C LEU A 375 2.29 12.43 18.21
N HIS A 376 2.06 11.77 17.06
CA HIS A 376 0.93 12.07 16.17
C HIS A 376 -0.42 11.91 16.86
N PHE A 377 -0.61 10.84 17.63
CA PHE A 377 -1.86 10.61 18.35
C PHE A 377 -2.15 11.69 19.41
N GLN A 378 -1.12 12.25 20.05
CA GLN A 378 -1.25 13.36 21.00
C GLN A 378 -1.18 14.76 20.33
N CYS A 379 -1.00 14.83 19.01
CA CYS A 379 -0.68 16.07 18.29
C CYS A 379 0.49 16.85 18.93
N ASP A 380 1.50 16.13 19.41
CA ASP A 380 2.73 16.70 19.95
C ASP A 380 3.79 16.70 18.85
N TRP A 381 3.93 17.83 18.17
CA TRP A 381 4.59 17.90 16.86
C TRP A 381 6.04 18.39 16.89
N ASP A 382 6.61 18.62 18.06
CA ASP A 382 7.99 19.09 18.18
C ASP A 382 8.99 18.09 17.59
N GLY A 383 9.67 18.49 16.50
CA GLY A 383 10.66 17.68 15.78
C GLY A 383 10.11 16.45 15.04
N VAL A 384 8.79 16.31 14.90
CA VAL A 384 8.16 15.10 14.37
C VAL A 384 8.40 14.91 12.87
N ASP A 385 8.35 15.98 12.09
CA ASP A 385 8.54 15.90 10.63
C ASP A 385 9.99 15.53 10.26
N GLU A 386 11.00 16.08 10.97
CA GLU A 386 12.40 15.69 10.78
C GLU A 386 12.62 14.22 11.16
N GLU A 387 12.06 13.80 12.29
CA GLU A 387 12.19 12.43 12.79
C GLU A 387 11.50 11.42 11.86
N ALA A 388 10.31 11.74 11.35
CA ALA A 388 9.59 10.91 10.38
C ALA A 388 10.37 10.76 9.07
N ARG A 389 10.93 11.86 8.55
CA ARG A 389 11.77 11.86 7.35
C ARG A 389 13.01 10.98 7.55
N TYR A 390 13.73 11.17 8.65
CA TYR A 390 14.91 10.38 8.98
C TYR A 390 14.62 8.88 9.13
N CYS A 391 13.52 8.52 9.80
CA CYS A 391 13.07 7.14 9.92
C CYS A 391 12.72 6.52 8.55
N LEU A 392 11.99 7.23 7.70
CA LEU A 392 11.62 6.75 6.36
C LEU A 392 12.82 6.57 5.43
N GLU A 393 13.78 7.50 5.45
CA GLU A 393 15.03 7.39 4.68
C GLU A 393 15.82 6.14 5.08
N ASN A 394 15.95 5.86 6.37
CA ASN A 394 16.61 4.65 6.86
C ASN A 394 15.83 3.37 6.55
N PHE A 395 14.49 3.42 6.64
CA PHE A 395 13.62 2.30 6.30
C PHE A 395 13.76 1.88 4.82
N ARG A 396 13.99 2.83 3.92
CA ARG A 396 14.18 2.56 2.48
C ARG A 396 15.47 1.81 2.18
N VAL A 397 16.53 2.02 2.97
CA VAL A 397 17.84 1.39 2.76
C VAL A 397 18.05 0.13 3.59
N LYS A 398 17.43 -0.01 4.77
CA LYS A 398 17.57 -1.18 5.66
C LYS A 398 16.26 -1.96 5.75
N PRO A 399 16.26 -3.30 5.62
CA PRO A 399 15.05 -4.08 5.88
C PRO A 399 14.69 -3.96 7.38
N MET A 400 13.41 -3.70 7.66
CA MET A 400 12.91 -3.54 9.02
C MET A 400 11.59 -4.28 9.16
N HIS A 401 11.38 -4.94 10.31
CA HIS A 401 10.11 -5.56 10.66
C HIS A 401 9.19 -4.51 11.30
N LEU A 402 8.51 -3.73 10.45
CA LEU A 402 7.67 -2.60 10.85
C LEU A 402 6.20 -2.97 10.66
N ALA A 403 5.35 -2.70 11.66
CA ALA A 403 3.91 -2.90 11.52
C ALA A 403 3.36 -1.95 10.43
N PRO A 404 2.78 -2.45 9.32
CA PRO A 404 2.47 -1.62 8.15
C PRO A 404 1.52 -0.44 8.42
N PHE A 405 0.60 -0.60 9.37
CA PHE A 405 -0.33 0.47 9.76
C PHE A 405 0.37 1.73 10.28
N GLN A 406 1.57 1.60 10.84
CA GLN A 406 2.36 2.72 11.35
C GLN A 406 2.75 3.73 10.25
N LEU A 407 2.75 3.31 8.98
CA LEU A 407 3.11 4.17 7.85
C LEU A 407 1.94 4.98 7.29
N ILE A 408 0.69 4.62 7.64
CA ILE A 408 -0.52 5.20 7.05
C ILE A 408 -0.67 6.70 7.37
N SER A 409 -0.16 7.15 8.53
CA SER A 409 -0.19 8.55 8.97
C SER A 409 1.05 9.36 8.58
N LEU A 410 2.04 8.73 7.94
CA LEU A 410 3.31 9.35 7.58
C LEU A 410 3.35 9.67 6.08
N GLY A 411 4.28 10.53 5.67
CA GLY A 411 4.61 10.80 4.26
C GLY A 411 5.28 9.61 3.55
N SER A 412 4.74 8.40 3.72
CA SER A 412 5.17 7.17 3.08
C SER A 412 4.61 7.06 1.67
N THR A 413 5.37 6.41 0.78
CA THR A 413 4.93 6.08 -0.59
C THR A 413 4.21 4.73 -0.61
N ARG A 414 3.53 4.41 -1.71
CA ARG A 414 2.93 3.06 -1.89
C ARG A 414 4.01 1.96 -1.87
N ALA A 415 5.17 2.23 -2.45
CA ALA A 415 6.31 1.32 -2.42
C ALA A 415 6.84 1.09 -0.99
N ASP A 416 6.88 2.15 -0.15
CA ASP A 416 7.24 2.01 1.27
C ASP A 416 6.25 1.08 2.00
N GLN A 417 4.94 1.23 1.72
CA GLN A 417 3.90 0.39 2.33
C GLN A 417 3.96 -1.07 1.85
N LEU A 418 4.23 -1.31 0.57
CA LEU A 418 4.45 -2.66 0.04
C LEU A 418 5.68 -3.32 0.70
N ARG A 419 6.79 -2.60 0.79
CA ARG A 419 8.02 -3.08 1.45
C ARG A 419 7.77 -3.41 2.91
N ALA A 420 7.04 -2.56 3.63
CA ALA A 420 6.70 -2.80 5.03
C ALA A 420 5.85 -4.06 5.18
N ALA A 421 4.81 -4.19 4.36
CA ALA A 421 3.93 -5.34 4.35
C ALA A 421 4.66 -6.66 4.07
N GLN A 422 5.54 -6.68 3.05
CA GLN A 422 6.36 -7.85 2.70
C GLN A 422 7.31 -8.25 3.84
N ASN A 423 7.99 -7.28 4.47
CA ASN A 423 8.90 -7.56 5.57
C ASN A 423 8.17 -8.02 6.84
N TYR A 424 6.99 -7.45 7.11
CA TYR A 424 6.19 -7.77 8.28
C TYR A 424 5.55 -9.16 8.19
N ILE A 425 5.09 -9.56 7.00
CA ILE A 425 4.41 -10.85 6.83
C ILE A 425 5.38 -12.03 6.75
N LYS A 426 6.60 -11.81 6.27
CA LYS A 426 7.61 -12.86 6.08
C LYS A 426 7.82 -13.78 7.28
N PRO A 427 7.99 -13.30 8.53
CA PRO A 427 8.11 -14.19 9.69
C PRO A 427 6.79 -14.83 10.12
N MET A 428 5.64 -14.32 9.69
CA MET A 428 4.32 -14.90 10.00
C MET A 428 3.84 -15.87 8.91
N ALA A 429 4.46 -15.86 7.73
CA ALA A 429 4.07 -16.68 6.59
C ALA A 429 4.37 -18.16 6.84
N VAL A 430 3.33 -18.97 6.74
CA VAL A 430 3.43 -20.42 6.84
C VAL A 430 4.19 -21.02 5.63
N PRO A 431 5.15 -21.96 5.85
CA PRO A 431 5.86 -22.64 4.77
C PRO A 431 4.91 -23.37 3.81
N GLU A 432 5.23 -23.35 2.52
CA GLU A 432 4.39 -23.92 1.45
C GLU A 432 4.06 -25.41 1.66
N GLN A 433 4.94 -26.16 2.31
CA GLN A 433 4.77 -27.59 2.57
C GLN A 433 3.59 -27.91 3.49
N ILE A 434 3.23 -26.99 4.39
CA ILE A 434 2.13 -27.18 5.35
C ILE A 434 0.90 -26.34 5.02
N ARG A 435 0.90 -25.61 3.88
CA ARG A 435 -0.29 -24.96 3.33
C ARG A 435 -1.27 -26.01 2.80
N PHE A 436 -2.56 -25.71 2.84
CA PHE A 436 -3.57 -26.58 2.21
C PHE A 436 -3.40 -26.52 0.68
N LYS A 437 -3.09 -27.65 0.05
CA LYS A 437 -2.89 -27.75 -1.42
C LYS A 437 -4.11 -28.31 -2.15
N THR A 438 -4.95 -29.04 -1.43
CA THR A 438 -6.18 -29.62 -1.97
C THR A 438 -7.34 -28.93 -1.28
N TYR A 439 -8.19 -28.30 -2.09
CA TYR A 439 -9.41 -27.66 -1.62
C TYR A 439 -10.56 -28.66 -1.70
N GLN A 440 -11.36 -28.75 -0.64
CA GLN A 440 -12.49 -29.68 -0.54
C GLN A 440 -13.69 -29.27 -1.41
N ASN A 441 -13.63 -28.13 -2.10
CA ASN A 441 -14.75 -27.65 -2.89
C ASN A 441 -14.98 -28.54 -4.13
N SER A 442 -16.25 -28.70 -4.48
CA SER A 442 -16.68 -29.29 -5.76
C SER A 442 -17.50 -28.24 -6.48
N LEU A 443 -16.81 -27.25 -7.06
CA LEU A 443 -17.43 -26.18 -7.84
C LEU A 443 -18.11 -26.77 -9.09
N GLY A 444 -19.38 -27.13 -8.96
CA GLY A 444 -20.27 -27.44 -10.08
C GLY A 444 -20.96 -26.16 -10.59
N VAL A 445 -21.23 -26.11 -11.90
CA VAL A 445 -22.07 -25.06 -12.49
C VAL A 445 -23.46 -25.09 -11.84
N GLY A 446 -23.98 -23.92 -11.41
CA GLY A 446 -25.28 -23.79 -10.75
C GLY A 446 -25.30 -24.04 -9.23
N ARG A 447 -24.15 -24.28 -8.59
CA ARG A 447 -24.03 -24.33 -7.12
C ARG A 447 -23.75 -22.95 -6.52
N ARG A 448 -24.20 -22.73 -5.28
CA ARG A 448 -23.88 -21.53 -4.51
C ARG A 448 -22.38 -21.41 -4.26
N ILE A 449 -21.85 -20.19 -4.36
CA ILE A 449 -20.46 -19.86 -4.01
C ILE A 449 -20.38 -19.68 -2.48
N ARG A 450 -19.49 -20.40 -1.81
CA ARG A 450 -19.28 -20.28 -0.36
C ARG A 450 -18.36 -19.10 -0.06
N LEU A 451 -18.91 -18.05 0.55
CA LEU A 451 -18.19 -16.85 0.96
C LEU A 451 -17.93 -16.86 2.46
N GLY A 452 -16.67 -16.75 2.86
CA GLY A 452 -16.26 -16.56 4.25
C GLY A 452 -15.80 -15.14 4.53
N PHE A 453 -16.26 -14.54 5.61
CA PHE A 453 -15.78 -13.24 6.10
C PHE A 453 -15.04 -13.41 7.42
N LEU A 454 -13.77 -13.01 7.46
CA LEU A 454 -12.87 -13.15 8.60
C LEU A 454 -12.70 -11.79 9.30
N SER A 455 -13.10 -11.67 10.56
CA SER A 455 -12.96 -10.38 11.28
C SER A 455 -12.93 -10.49 12.81
N CYS A 456 -12.22 -9.53 13.42
CA CYS A 456 -12.34 -9.19 14.83
C CYS A 456 -13.41 -8.11 15.09
N ASP A 457 -14.08 -7.58 14.07
CA ASP A 457 -14.86 -6.35 14.19
C ASP A 457 -16.39 -6.56 14.08
N PHE A 458 -16.89 -7.75 14.39
CA PHE A 458 -18.34 -8.04 14.40
C PHE A 458 -19.01 -7.57 15.71
N PHE A 459 -18.87 -6.28 15.97
CA PHE A 459 -19.43 -5.55 17.10
C PHE A 459 -19.58 -4.06 16.74
N GLU A 460 -19.88 -3.17 17.67
CA GLU A 460 -19.99 -1.72 17.41
C GLU A 460 -18.63 -1.11 16.98
N HIS A 461 -18.28 -1.29 15.71
CA HIS A 461 -17.00 -0.91 15.10
C HIS A 461 -17.20 -0.35 13.69
N ALA A 462 -16.27 0.46 13.19
CA ALA A 462 -16.36 1.10 11.88
C ALA A 462 -16.63 0.11 10.73
N THR A 463 -15.92 -1.02 10.68
CA THR A 463 -16.12 -2.09 9.67
C THR A 463 -17.56 -2.61 9.66
N ALA A 464 -18.12 -2.87 10.84
CA ALA A 464 -19.49 -3.33 11.02
C ALA A 464 -20.52 -2.31 10.55
N ILE A 465 -20.31 -1.05 10.95
CA ILE A 465 -21.16 0.10 10.58
C ILE A 465 -21.21 0.26 9.05
N LEU A 466 -20.10 0.08 8.35
CA LEU A 466 -20.04 0.20 6.89
C LEU A 466 -20.67 -1.00 6.16
N PHE A 467 -20.47 -2.21 6.69
CA PHE A 467 -20.69 -3.45 5.92
C PHE A 467 -21.97 -4.21 6.24
N SER A 468 -22.63 -3.91 7.37
CA SER A 468 -23.79 -4.67 7.85
C SER A 468 -24.91 -4.85 6.82
N GLU A 469 -25.33 -3.78 6.15
CA GLU A 469 -26.40 -3.85 5.16
C GLU A 469 -26.01 -4.64 3.90
N VAL A 470 -24.73 -4.64 3.52
CA VAL A 470 -24.25 -5.46 2.40
C VAL A 470 -24.42 -6.93 2.71
N LEU A 471 -24.04 -7.37 3.92
CA LEU A 471 -24.23 -8.75 4.36
C LEU A 471 -25.71 -9.18 4.35
N GLU A 472 -26.61 -8.27 4.71
CA GLU A 472 -28.06 -8.50 4.69
C GLU A 472 -28.63 -8.65 3.26
N LYS A 473 -27.97 -8.05 2.26
CA LYS A 473 -28.44 -7.98 0.87
C LYS A 473 -27.80 -9.00 -0.07
N LEU A 474 -26.75 -9.68 0.37
CA LEU A 474 -26.13 -10.77 -0.39
C LEU A 474 -27.18 -11.80 -0.81
N ASP A 475 -27.16 -12.20 -2.07
CA ASP A 475 -28.12 -13.14 -2.64
C ASP A 475 -27.83 -14.57 -2.17
N LYS A 476 -28.58 -15.00 -1.15
CA LYS A 476 -28.46 -16.34 -0.55
C LYS A 476 -28.81 -17.49 -1.51
N ASN A 477 -29.38 -17.20 -2.68
CA ASN A 477 -29.59 -18.21 -3.72
C ASN A 477 -28.32 -18.46 -4.55
N ARG A 478 -27.40 -17.49 -4.60
CA ARG A 478 -26.13 -17.56 -5.34
C ARG A 478 -24.93 -17.76 -4.42
N PHE A 479 -25.02 -17.29 -3.18
CA PHE A 479 -23.95 -17.35 -2.20
C PHE A 479 -24.40 -18.08 -0.93
N GLU A 480 -23.51 -18.86 -0.34
CA GLU A 480 -23.67 -19.44 1.00
C GLU A 480 -22.70 -18.71 1.94
N ILE A 481 -23.22 -18.06 2.99
CA ILE A 481 -22.48 -17.00 3.69
C ILE A 481 -22.01 -17.44 5.09
N PHE A 482 -20.70 -17.37 5.33
CA PHE A 482 -20.02 -17.75 6.56
C PHE A 482 -19.35 -16.53 7.24
N GLY A 483 -19.49 -16.44 8.56
CA GLY A 483 -18.79 -15.45 9.40
C GLY A 483 -17.81 -16.14 10.35
N TYR A 484 -16.51 -15.82 10.23
CA TYR A 484 -15.44 -16.29 11.12
C TYR A 484 -15.07 -15.19 12.10
N CYS A 485 -15.61 -15.30 13.31
CA CYS A 485 -15.62 -14.26 14.32
C CYS A 485 -14.59 -14.55 15.43
N PHE A 486 -13.71 -13.58 15.68
CA PHE A 486 -12.82 -13.55 16.84
C PHE A 486 -12.94 -12.23 17.63
N SER A 487 -14.05 -11.52 17.45
CA SER A 487 -14.42 -10.34 18.22
C SER A 487 -14.70 -10.67 19.69
N PRO A 488 -14.50 -9.71 20.61
CA PRO A 488 -15.06 -9.80 21.95
C PRO A 488 -16.59 -9.89 21.93
N GLU A 489 -17.17 -10.51 22.96
CA GLU A 489 -18.61 -10.49 23.20
C GLU A 489 -18.97 -9.18 23.92
N ASP A 490 -19.68 -8.27 23.24
CA ASP A 490 -20.05 -6.94 23.79
C ASP A 490 -21.57 -6.76 23.97
N GLY A 491 -22.38 -7.69 23.46
CA GLY A 491 -23.85 -7.63 23.52
C GLY A 491 -24.49 -6.52 22.69
N SER A 492 -23.75 -5.87 21.78
CA SER A 492 -24.27 -4.75 20.99
C SER A 492 -25.37 -5.17 20.01
N ALA A 493 -26.28 -4.24 19.71
CA ALA A 493 -27.31 -4.45 18.69
C ALA A 493 -26.70 -4.72 17.31
N MET A 494 -25.61 -4.02 16.97
CA MET A 494 -24.85 -4.24 15.74
C MET A 494 -24.30 -5.66 15.63
N ARG A 495 -23.71 -6.20 16.71
CA ARG A 495 -23.28 -7.61 16.75
C ARG A 495 -24.43 -8.55 16.44
N GLY A 496 -25.57 -8.38 17.12
CA GLY A 496 -26.77 -9.19 16.90
C GLY A 496 -27.28 -9.13 15.45
N ARG A 497 -27.19 -7.96 14.81
CA ARG A 497 -27.56 -7.76 13.40
C ARG A 497 -26.62 -8.50 12.45
N LEU A 498 -25.30 -8.34 12.61
CA LEU A 498 -24.30 -9.01 11.78
C LEU A 498 -24.39 -10.54 11.87
N LEU A 499 -24.48 -11.09 13.09
CA LEU A 499 -24.53 -12.54 13.27
C LEU A 499 -25.77 -13.17 12.64
N LYS A 500 -26.89 -12.44 12.54
CA LYS A 500 -28.11 -12.88 11.85
C LYS A 500 -28.01 -12.82 10.32
N ALA A 501 -27.11 -12.00 9.78
CA ALA A 501 -26.93 -11.89 8.34
C ALA A 501 -26.27 -13.16 7.75
N PHE A 502 -25.33 -13.75 8.49
CA PHE A 502 -24.66 -15.00 8.14
C PHE A 502 -25.60 -16.22 8.22
N GLU A 503 -25.42 -17.18 7.30
CA GLU A 503 -26.06 -18.50 7.42
C GLU A 503 -25.31 -19.38 8.44
N HIS A 504 -23.99 -19.22 8.50
CA HIS A 504 -23.11 -19.97 9.38
C HIS A 504 -22.16 -19.04 10.12
N VAL A 505 -22.07 -19.17 11.45
CA VAL A 505 -21.11 -18.42 12.27
C VAL A 505 -20.16 -19.41 12.93
N ARG A 506 -18.86 -19.13 12.86
CA ARG A 506 -17.80 -19.85 13.59
C ARG A 506 -17.14 -18.90 14.56
N LYS A 507 -17.18 -19.23 15.85
CA LYS A 507 -16.41 -18.52 16.88
C LYS A 507 -15.01 -19.12 16.90
N ILE A 508 -14.03 -18.36 16.45
CA ILE A 508 -12.64 -18.80 16.30
C ILE A 508 -11.68 -18.05 17.24
N GLY A 509 -12.20 -17.23 18.16
CA GLY A 509 -11.41 -16.43 19.11
C GLY A 509 -10.43 -17.28 19.93
N GLU A 510 -10.93 -18.35 20.54
CA GLU A 510 -10.14 -19.28 21.37
C GLU A 510 -9.32 -20.31 20.58
N MET A 511 -9.50 -20.37 19.25
CA MET A 511 -8.77 -21.32 18.40
C MET A 511 -7.39 -20.77 18.07
N THR A 512 -6.39 -21.66 17.96
CA THR A 512 -5.12 -21.32 17.33
C THR A 512 -5.31 -20.94 15.85
N ASN A 513 -4.34 -20.23 15.25
CA ASN A 513 -4.40 -19.84 13.84
C ASN A 513 -4.56 -21.06 12.91
N ARG A 514 -3.91 -22.18 13.25
CA ARG A 514 -3.99 -23.43 12.49
C ARG A 514 -5.35 -24.11 12.61
N GLU A 515 -5.94 -24.17 13.81
CA GLU A 515 -7.28 -24.74 14.03
C GLU A 515 -8.35 -23.91 13.32
N ALA A 516 -8.24 -22.58 13.36
CA ALA A 516 -9.11 -21.68 12.62
C ALA A 516 -8.99 -21.93 11.11
N ALA A 517 -7.78 -22.03 10.57
CA ALA A 517 -7.55 -22.35 9.15
C ALA A 517 -8.12 -23.73 8.77
N ALA A 518 -7.93 -24.76 9.61
CA ALA A 518 -8.49 -26.09 9.38
C ALA A 518 -10.03 -26.07 9.39
N THR A 519 -10.66 -25.29 10.28
CA THR A 519 -12.11 -25.10 10.31
C THR A 519 -12.61 -24.47 9.02
N ILE A 520 -11.95 -23.40 8.55
CA ILE A 520 -12.30 -22.73 7.28
C ILE A 520 -12.15 -23.69 6.09
N ASN A 521 -11.08 -24.48 6.06
CA ASN A 521 -10.85 -25.45 5.00
C ASN A 521 -11.90 -26.58 5.01
N ALA A 522 -12.31 -27.05 6.20
CA ALA A 522 -13.34 -28.07 6.37
C ALA A 522 -14.73 -27.58 5.95
N ASP A 523 -15.04 -26.30 6.16
CA ASP A 523 -16.26 -25.65 5.64
C ASP A 523 -16.24 -25.54 4.09
N ALA A 524 -15.09 -25.82 3.45
CA ALA A 524 -14.86 -25.77 2.01
C ALA A 524 -15.24 -24.41 1.38
N ILE A 525 -14.75 -23.33 1.99
CA ILE A 525 -14.93 -21.95 1.53
C ILE A 525 -14.28 -21.74 0.16
N ASP A 526 -15.00 -21.08 -0.75
CA ASP A 526 -14.52 -20.75 -2.10
C ASP A 526 -13.74 -19.43 -2.11
N ILE A 527 -14.30 -18.40 -1.47
CA ILE A 527 -13.67 -17.09 -1.32
C ILE A 527 -13.64 -16.74 0.16
N LEU A 528 -12.44 -16.50 0.70
CA LEU A 528 -12.25 -15.99 2.05
C LEU A 528 -11.84 -14.51 1.99
N VAL A 529 -12.68 -13.65 2.55
CA VAL A 529 -12.49 -12.21 2.60
C VAL A 529 -11.95 -11.81 3.99
N ASP A 530 -10.74 -11.25 4.01
CA ASP A 530 -10.15 -10.62 5.19
C ASP A 530 -10.68 -9.19 5.33
N LEU A 531 -11.36 -8.93 6.45
CA LEU A 531 -11.90 -7.62 6.82
C LEU A 531 -11.04 -6.90 7.87
N LYS A 532 -9.81 -7.37 8.14
CA LYS A 532 -8.90 -6.75 9.12
C LYS A 532 -7.61 -6.23 8.52
N GLY A 533 -6.87 -7.07 7.78
CA GLY A 533 -5.49 -6.80 7.41
C GLY A 533 -4.59 -6.49 8.62
N TYR A 534 -3.62 -5.57 8.46
CA TYR A 534 -2.64 -5.19 9.50
C TYR A 534 -3.15 -4.19 10.52
N THR A 535 -4.41 -4.33 10.94
CA THR A 535 -5.00 -3.53 12.02
C THR A 535 -4.91 -4.25 13.37
N ARG A 536 -5.24 -3.56 14.47
CA ARG A 536 -5.18 -4.12 15.84
C ARG A 536 -5.89 -5.48 15.92
N ASP A 537 -5.27 -6.46 16.56
CA ASP A 537 -5.79 -7.83 16.73
C ASP A 537 -6.05 -8.58 15.40
N GLY A 538 -5.46 -8.16 14.27
CA GLY A 538 -5.51 -8.91 13.01
C GLY A 538 -4.83 -10.28 13.10
N ARG A 539 -5.36 -11.29 12.39
CA ARG A 539 -4.84 -12.67 12.39
C ARG A 539 -4.45 -13.15 10.97
N PRO A 540 -3.54 -12.45 10.26
CA PRO A 540 -3.21 -12.76 8.88
C PRO A 540 -2.52 -14.12 8.68
N GLU A 541 -1.96 -14.69 9.75
CA GLU A 541 -1.37 -16.04 9.71
C GLU A 541 -2.40 -17.12 9.33
N ILE A 542 -3.68 -16.96 9.70
CA ILE A 542 -4.77 -17.88 9.29
C ILE A 542 -4.80 -18.01 7.76
N LEU A 543 -4.68 -16.87 7.06
CA LEU A 543 -4.70 -16.79 5.60
C LEU A 543 -3.45 -17.40 4.99
N SER A 544 -2.31 -17.38 5.70
CA SER A 544 -1.05 -17.94 5.19
C SER A 544 -1.06 -19.46 5.07
N TYR A 545 -1.94 -20.16 5.79
CA TYR A 545 -2.21 -21.59 5.58
C TYR A 545 -2.95 -21.88 4.26
N ARG A 546 -3.48 -20.85 3.59
CA ARG A 546 -4.33 -20.92 2.39
C ARG A 546 -5.53 -21.86 2.55
N PRO A 547 -6.39 -21.68 3.56
CA PRO A 547 -7.56 -22.55 3.76
C PRO A 547 -8.62 -22.47 2.66
N ALA A 548 -8.64 -21.39 1.86
CA ALA A 548 -9.52 -21.18 0.71
C ALA A 548 -8.72 -20.92 -0.59
N PRO A 549 -9.24 -21.32 -1.77
CA PRO A 549 -8.53 -21.16 -3.03
C PRO A 549 -8.45 -19.70 -3.50
N ILE A 550 -9.40 -18.85 -3.11
CA ILE A 550 -9.39 -17.41 -3.36
C ILE A 550 -9.40 -16.68 -2.02
N GLN A 551 -8.44 -15.78 -1.80
CA GLN A 551 -8.35 -14.95 -0.61
C GLN A 551 -8.28 -13.46 -0.98
N VAL A 552 -9.06 -12.63 -0.28
CA VAL A 552 -9.30 -11.24 -0.67
C VAL A 552 -9.05 -10.31 0.52
N ASN A 553 -8.22 -9.29 0.32
CA ASN A 553 -8.11 -8.14 1.23
C ASN A 553 -9.21 -7.13 0.89
N TYR A 554 -10.03 -6.76 1.86
CA TYR A 554 -11.11 -5.81 1.63
C TYR A 554 -11.49 -5.00 2.87
N LEU A 555 -11.73 -3.70 2.65
CA LEU A 555 -12.35 -2.75 3.56
C LEU A 555 -11.55 -2.36 4.83
N GLY A 556 -11.12 -3.34 5.63
CA GLY A 556 -10.55 -3.09 6.96
C GLY A 556 -9.17 -2.44 6.96
N TYR A 557 -8.33 -2.77 5.97
CA TYR A 557 -6.96 -2.26 5.87
C TYR A 557 -6.75 -1.49 4.56
N PRO A 558 -6.45 -0.18 4.61
CA PRO A 558 -6.38 0.69 3.43
C PRO A 558 -5.00 0.66 2.77
N ALA A 559 -4.43 -0.52 2.52
CA ALA A 559 -3.16 -0.73 1.81
C ALA A 559 -2.97 -2.22 1.42
N THR A 560 -1.90 -2.52 0.70
CA THR A 560 -1.50 -3.89 0.30
C THR A 560 -1.11 -4.75 1.51
N MET A 561 -1.48 -6.03 1.48
CA MET A 561 -1.03 -7.04 2.42
C MET A 561 0.40 -7.51 2.17
N GLY A 562 1.00 -7.22 1.00
CA GLY A 562 2.38 -7.62 0.69
C GLY A 562 2.64 -9.13 0.76
N ALA A 563 1.59 -9.94 0.62
CA ALA A 563 1.60 -11.38 0.89
C ALA A 563 1.34 -12.18 -0.38
N ASP A 564 2.07 -13.28 -0.57
CA ASP A 564 1.90 -14.21 -1.71
C ASP A 564 0.63 -15.09 -1.60
N PHE A 565 0.01 -15.07 -0.43
CA PHE A 565 -1.20 -15.84 -0.13
C PHE A 565 -2.50 -15.03 -0.19
N ILE A 566 -2.47 -13.74 -0.54
CA ILE A 566 -3.68 -12.92 -0.76
C ILE A 566 -3.78 -12.61 -2.26
N ASP A 567 -4.86 -13.02 -2.91
CA ASP A 567 -4.95 -13.00 -4.37
C ASP A 567 -5.46 -11.67 -4.90
N TYR A 568 -6.43 -11.06 -4.21
CA TYR A 568 -7.12 -9.86 -4.66
C TYR A 568 -7.23 -8.79 -3.58
N ILE A 569 -7.26 -7.53 -4.00
CA ILE A 569 -7.67 -6.39 -3.18
C ILE A 569 -8.89 -5.74 -3.84
N VAL A 570 -10.00 -5.61 -3.09
CA VAL A 570 -11.20 -4.92 -3.57
C VAL A 570 -11.08 -3.43 -3.28
N ALA A 571 -11.19 -2.63 -4.34
CA ALA A 571 -10.88 -1.21 -4.36
C ALA A 571 -11.75 -0.49 -5.42
N ASP A 572 -11.34 0.69 -5.89
CA ASP A 572 -11.99 1.44 -6.98
C ASP A 572 -10.97 2.24 -7.81
N ALA A 573 -11.44 2.88 -8.87
CA ALA A 573 -10.62 3.62 -9.81
C ALA A 573 -9.89 4.84 -9.21
N ILE A 574 -10.33 5.35 -8.06
CA ILE A 574 -9.74 6.52 -7.41
C ILE A 574 -8.77 6.10 -6.32
N VAL A 575 -9.13 5.18 -5.42
CA VAL A 575 -8.23 4.75 -4.33
C VAL A 575 -7.05 3.93 -4.85
N THR A 576 -7.29 3.08 -5.85
CA THR A 576 -6.24 2.30 -6.54
C THR A 576 -6.49 2.27 -8.05
N PRO A 577 -6.13 3.33 -8.79
CA PRO A 577 -5.99 3.30 -10.24
C PRO A 577 -5.25 2.04 -10.70
N MET A 578 -5.62 1.47 -11.85
CA MET A 578 -5.01 0.22 -12.34
C MET A 578 -3.51 0.36 -12.61
N GLU A 579 -3.04 1.58 -12.89
CA GLU A 579 -1.62 1.93 -13.00
C GLU A 579 -0.83 1.70 -11.70
N HIS A 580 -1.49 1.66 -10.54
CA HIS A 580 -0.83 1.36 -9.26
C HIS A 580 -0.56 -0.14 -9.07
N GLN A 581 -0.96 -1.03 -9.98
CA GLN A 581 -0.86 -2.50 -9.80
C GLN A 581 0.55 -3.00 -9.43
N ALA A 582 1.62 -2.30 -9.83
CA ALA A 582 2.99 -2.66 -9.45
C ALA A 582 3.29 -2.50 -7.96
N ASP A 583 2.56 -1.63 -7.26
CA ASP A 583 2.73 -1.34 -5.82
C ASP A 583 1.86 -2.24 -4.92
N TYR A 584 1.13 -3.21 -5.48
CA TYR A 584 0.28 -4.14 -4.75
C TYR A 584 0.67 -5.58 -5.05
N SER A 585 0.83 -6.42 -4.02
CA SER A 585 1.02 -7.86 -4.21
C SER A 585 -0.25 -8.53 -4.74
N GLU A 586 -1.40 -8.06 -4.27
CA GLU A 586 -2.71 -8.52 -4.70
C GLU A 586 -3.07 -7.99 -6.10
N LYS A 587 -3.96 -8.67 -6.80
CA LYS A 587 -4.58 -8.15 -8.03
C LYS A 587 -5.69 -7.17 -7.70
N ILE A 588 -5.63 -5.99 -8.29
CA ILE A 588 -6.60 -4.93 -8.06
C ILE A 588 -7.94 -5.30 -8.68
N VAL A 589 -9.00 -5.23 -7.88
CA VAL A 589 -10.39 -5.40 -8.31
C VAL A 589 -11.11 -4.08 -8.09
N GLN A 590 -11.42 -3.36 -9.17
CA GLN A 590 -12.10 -2.07 -9.08
C GLN A 590 -13.61 -2.24 -9.10
N LEU A 591 -14.28 -1.80 -8.05
CA LEU A 591 -15.72 -1.58 -8.07
C LEU A 591 -16.05 -0.31 -8.90
N PRO A 592 -17.25 -0.22 -9.49
CA PRO A 592 -17.56 0.82 -10.49
C PRO A 592 -17.57 2.25 -9.94
N HIS A 593 -17.91 2.45 -8.66
CA HIS A 593 -18.11 3.79 -8.07
C HIS A 593 -17.17 4.05 -6.90
N THR A 594 -17.23 3.22 -5.86
CA THR A 594 -16.37 3.30 -4.67
C THR A 594 -16.16 1.92 -4.07
N TYR A 595 -15.05 1.71 -3.39
CA TYR A 595 -14.73 0.49 -2.64
C TYR A 595 -15.42 0.41 -1.27
N GLN A 596 -15.98 1.52 -0.78
CA GLN A 596 -16.50 1.59 0.57
C GLN A 596 -18.04 1.48 0.55
N PRO A 597 -18.62 0.47 1.22
CA PRO A 597 -20.06 0.40 1.43
C PRO A 597 -20.49 1.30 2.58
N ASN A 598 -21.77 1.65 2.62
CA ASN A 598 -22.36 2.38 3.73
C ASN A 598 -23.73 1.80 4.08
N ASP A 599 -23.99 1.61 5.37
CA ASP A 599 -25.30 1.21 5.88
C ASP A 599 -26.27 2.39 5.88
N ARG A 600 -27.32 2.29 5.07
CA ARG A 600 -28.36 3.32 4.96
C ARG A 600 -29.40 3.24 6.07
N GLN A 601 -29.41 2.17 6.87
CA GLN A 601 -30.36 1.99 7.97
C GLN A 601 -29.99 2.81 9.21
N ARG A 602 -28.81 3.46 9.19
CA ARG A 602 -28.32 4.29 10.29
C ARG A 602 -29.18 5.52 10.45
N LYS A 603 -29.80 5.62 11.63
CA LYS A 603 -30.69 6.72 11.98
C LYS A 603 -29.89 7.95 12.35
N ILE A 604 -30.37 9.09 11.88
CA ILE A 604 -29.99 10.39 12.40
C ILE A 604 -31.01 10.72 13.49
N SER A 605 -30.55 11.08 14.68
CA SER A 605 -31.45 11.38 15.80
C SER A 605 -32.33 12.60 15.47
N ASP A 606 -33.63 12.49 15.76
CA ASP A 606 -34.59 13.59 15.67
C ASP A 606 -34.54 14.49 16.92
N GLU A 607 -33.79 14.10 17.96
CA GLU A 607 -33.60 14.95 19.15
C GLU A 607 -32.85 16.22 18.75
N PRO A 608 -33.40 17.42 19.03
CA PRO A 608 -32.76 18.67 18.65
C PRO A 608 -31.44 18.83 19.42
N ILE A 609 -30.36 18.99 18.68
CA ILE A 609 -29.04 19.39 19.20
C ILE A 609 -28.71 20.76 18.62
N THR A 610 -28.31 21.70 19.46
CA THR A 610 -28.00 23.08 19.05
C THR A 610 -26.51 23.35 19.04
N ARG A 611 -26.10 24.46 18.39
CA ARG A 611 -24.71 24.93 18.45
C ARG A 611 -24.29 25.23 19.88
N ALA A 612 -25.15 25.89 20.66
CA ALA A 612 -24.93 26.13 22.09
C ALA A 612 -24.67 24.85 22.90
N ASP A 613 -25.43 23.76 22.67
CA ASP A 613 -25.23 22.48 23.37
C ASP A 613 -23.84 21.87 23.10
N CYS A 614 -23.24 22.22 21.97
CA CYS A 614 -21.93 21.76 21.52
C CYS A 614 -20.81 22.79 21.78
N GLY A 615 -21.09 23.89 22.50
CA GLY A 615 -20.12 24.96 22.75
C GLY A 615 -19.72 25.75 21.50
N LEU A 616 -20.53 25.71 20.45
CA LEU A 616 -20.29 26.40 19.19
C LEU A 616 -20.96 27.79 19.17
N PRO A 617 -20.32 28.81 18.58
CA PRO A 617 -20.94 30.10 18.34
C PRO A 617 -22.03 30.03 17.27
N GLU A 618 -23.21 30.60 17.58
CA GLU A 618 -24.41 30.52 16.71
C GLU A 618 -24.19 31.11 15.30
N ASN A 619 -23.52 32.26 15.20
CA ASN A 619 -23.37 33.02 13.94
C ASN A 619 -22.01 32.83 13.24
N ALA A 620 -21.19 31.88 13.70
CA ALA A 620 -19.89 31.62 13.10
C ALA A 620 -19.97 30.63 11.94
N PHE A 621 -18.99 30.70 11.03
CA PHE A 621 -18.71 29.60 10.12
C PHE A 621 -17.97 28.49 10.88
N VAL A 622 -18.51 27.27 10.85
CA VAL A 622 -17.94 26.13 11.59
C VAL A 622 -17.23 25.20 10.62
N PHE A 623 -15.90 25.30 10.55
CA PHE A 623 -15.10 24.23 9.97
C PHE A 623 -15.12 23.05 10.94
N CYS A 624 -15.18 21.80 10.45
CA CYS A 624 -15.03 20.64 11.32
C CYS A 624 -14.09 19.58 10.76
N SER A 625 -13.49 18.78 11.65
CA SER A 625 -12.81 17.54 11.27
C SER A 625 -12.95 16.55 12.42
N PHE A 626 -13.82 15.55 12.26
CA PHE A 626 -14.02 14.48 13.26
C PHE A 626 -13.10 13.27 13.04
N ASN A 627 -12.00 13.49 12.32
CA ASN A 627 -10.95 12.49 12.14
C ASN A 627 -10.26 12.14 13.47
N ASN A 628 -9.71 10.92 13.54
CA ASN A 628 -8.79 10.57 14.61
C ASN A 628 -7.57 11.51 14.60
N SER A 629 -7.07 11.87 15.78
CA SER A 629 -5.98 12.84 15.96
C SER A 629 -4.70 12.50 15.20
N TYR A 630 -4.35 11.22 15.05
CA TYR A 630 -3.15 10.80 14.30
C TYR A 630 -3.21 11.14 12.80
N LYS A 631 -4.38 11.52 12.26
CA LYS A 631 -4.52 12.01 10.88
C LYS A 631 -4.22 13.51 10.77
N LEU A 632 -4.17 14.22 11.89
CA LEU A 632 -3.87 15.64 11.95
C LEU A 632 -2.36 15.83 11.94
N THR A 633 -1.85 16.34 10.82
CA THR A 633 -0.43 16.62 10.61
C THR A 633 -0.15 18.12 10.81
N PRO A 634 1.10 18.51 11.14
CA PRO A 634 1.49 19.91 11.22
C PRO A 634 1.14 20.68 9.95
N THR A 635 1.47 20.11 8.78
CA THR A 635 1.19 20.69 7.46
C THR A 635 -0.29 20.94 7.23
N MET A 636 -1.15 19.98 7.58
CA MET A 636 -2.60 20.16 7.40
C MET A 636 -3.14 21.22 8.38
N PHE A 637 -2.60 21.24 9.60
CA PHE A 637 -2.98 22.21 10.60
C PHE A 637 -2.56 23.64 10.22
N ASP A 638 -1.41 23.83 9.56
CA ASP A 638 -0.97 25.13 9.01
C ASP A 638 -2.02 25.71 8.07
N VAL A 639 -2.53 24.90 7.14
CA VAL A 639 -3.61 25.29 6.21
C VAL A 639 -4.85 25.67 7.00
N TRP A 640 -5.29 24.86 7.96
CA TRP A 640 -6.50 25.16 8.74
C TRP A 640 -6.36 26.43 9.58
N MET A 641 -5.19 26.68 10.16
CA MET A 641 -4.94 27.93 10.89
C MET A 641 -4.96 29.13 9.95
N HIS A 642 -4.44 28.98 8.74
CA HIS A 642 -4.57 30.00 7.71
C HIS A 642 -6.06 30.28 7.36
N LEU A 643 -6.88 29.23 7.18
CA LEU A 643 -8.33 29.39 6.95
C LEU A 643 -9.01 30.15 8.09
N LEU A 644 -8.69 29.83 9.34
CA LEU A 644 -9.24 30.53 10.49
C LEU A 644 -8.86 32.03 10.47
N LYS A 645 -7.61 32.38 10.14
CA LYS A 645 -7.21 33.80 10.03
C LYS A 645 -7.99 34.54 8.93
N GLU A 646 -8.19 33.88 7.80
CA GLU A 646 -8.82 34.45 6.60
C GLU A 646 -10.35 34.52 6.65
N VAL A 647 -10.98 33.80 7.58
CA VAL A 647 -12.43 33.80 7.82
C VAL A 647 -12.70 34.27 9.26
N PRO A 648 -12.85 35.59 9.50
CA PRO A 648 -13.04 36.14 10.84
C PRO A 648 -14.23 35.53 11.57
N GLY A 649 -14.05 35.23 12.86
CA GLY A 649 -15.09 34.66 13.72
C GLY A 649 -15.42 33.18 13.47
N SER A 650 -14.83 32.53 12.45
CA SER A 650 -15.01 31.08 12.25
C SER A 650 -14.35 30.26 13.36
N VAL A 651 -14.79 29.02 13.53
CA VAL A 651 -14.19 28.07 14.48
C VAL A 651 -13.83 26.76 13.78
N LEU A 652 -12.89 26.02 14.36
CA LEU A 652 -12.53 24.67 13.94
C LEU A 652 -12.98 23.67 15.02
N TRP A 653 -13.90 22.78 14.67
CA TRP A 653 -14.49 21.81 15.56
C TRP A 653 -13.87 20.42 15.36
N LEU A 654 -13.21 19.89 16.39
CA LEU A 654 -12.39 18.67 16.32
C LEU A 654 -12.88 17.59 17.29
N LEU A 655 -12.70 16.31 16.93
CA LEU A 655 -12.88 15.19 17.85
C LEU A 655 -11.50 14.65 18.25
N VAL A 656 -11.10 14.86 19.50
CA VAL A 656 -9.78 14.49 20.02
C VAL A 656 -9.90 13.40 21.09
N PRO A 657 -8.87 12.58 21.31
CA PRO A 657 -8.96 11.45 22.23
C PRO A 657 -8.97 11.86 23.71
N ASN A 658 -8.32 12.97 24.07
CA ASN A 658 -8.13 13.40 25.46
C ASN A 658 -7.77 14.90 25.56
N GLU A 659 -7.70 15.42 26.79
CA GLU A 659 -7.37 16.83 27.07
C GLU A 659 -5.91 17.21 26.77
N THR A 660 -4.97 16.26 26.87
CA THR A 660 -3.56 16.50 26.51
C THR A 660 -3.44 16.85 25.02
N CYS A 661 -4.10 16.08 24.15
CA CYS A 661 -4.18 16.35 22.73
C CYS A 661 -4.86 17.69 22.43
N ALA A 662 -5.98 17.99 23.12
CA ALA A 662 -6.66 19.28 23.00
C ALA A 662 -5.72 20.46 23.38
N SER A 663 -5.00 20.32 24.48
CA SER A 663 -4.05 21.31 24.98
C SER A 663 -2.87 21.52 24.04
N ASN A 664 -2.35 20.44 23.45
CA ASN A 664 -1.31 20.52 22.42
C ASN A 664 -1.82 21.30 21.20
N LEU A 665 -2.99 20.96 20.66
CA LEU A 665 -3.58 21.67 19.52
C LEU A 665 -3.85 23.16 19.82
N ARG A 666 -4.29 23.50 21.04
CA ARG A 666 -4.44 24.89 21.47
C ARG A 666 -3.11 25.64 21.46
N ARG A 667 -2.03 25.01 21.96
CA ARG A 667 -0.67 25.58 21.90
C ARG A 667 -0.21 25.76 20.45
N GLU A 668 -0.46 24.78 19.59
CA GLU A 668 -0.11 24.83 18.16
C GLU A 668 -0.90 25.91 17.40
N ALA A 669 -2.15 26.17 17.77
CA ALA A 669 -2.94 27.28 17.21
C ALA A 669 -2.37 28.63 17.67
N ALA A 670 -2.07 28.77 18.96
CA ALA A 670 -1.49 29.99 19.52
C ALA A 670 -0.12 30.31 18.91
N SER A 671 0.75 29.31 18.72
CA SER A 671 2.06 29.49 18.06
C SER A 671 1.92 29.94 16.61
N ARG A 672 0.83 29.56 15.95
CA ARG A 672 0.46 30.02 14.61
C ARG A 672 -0.31 31.33 14.61
N GLY A 673 -0.50 31.99 15.75
CA GLY A 673 -1.20 33.28 15.84
C GLY A 673 -2.72 33.19 15.65
N VAL A 674 -3.32 32.04 16.00
CA VAL A 674 -4.78 31.87 16.08
C VAL A 674 -5.16 31.76 17.55
N ASP A 675 -6.20 32.48 17.97
CA ASP A 675 -6.75 32.38 19.32
C ASP A 675 -7.21 30.93 19.60
N ALA A 676 -6.66 30.33 20.65
CA ALA A 676 -6.93 28.95 21.05
C ALA A 676 -8.43 28.68 21.32
N SER A 677 -9.21 29.70 21.68
CA SER A 677 -10.67 29.58 21.87
C SER A 677 -11.43 29.32 20.56
N ARG A 678 -10.80 29.51 19.40
CA ARG A 678 -11.38 29.17 18.08
C ARG A 678 -11.29 27.69 17.75
N LEU A 679 -10.58 26.90 18.57
CA LEU A 679 -10.64 25.45 18.54
C LEU A 679 -11.72 24.97 19.53
N VAL A 680 -12.74 24.31 19.01
CA VAL A 680 -13.80 23.68 19.81
C VAL A 680 -13.59 22.17 19.74
N PHE A 681 -13.75 21.48 20.86
CA PHE A 681 -13.55 20.04 20.96
C PHE A 681 -14.87 19.33 21.24
N ALA A 682 -15.24 18.38 20.40
CA ALA A 682 -16.48 17.63 20.49
C ALA A 682 -16.34 16.43 21.44
N ASP A 683 -17.38 16.17 22.24
CA ASP A 683 -17.45 14.95 23.05
C ASP A 683 -17.77 13.70 22.22
N ARG A 684 -17.46 12.52 22.74
CA ARG A 684 -17.95 11.25 22.17
C ARG A 684 -19.43 11.07 22.52
N MET A 685 -20.22 10.60 21.56
CA MET A 685 -21.66 10.40 21.72
C MET A 685 -22.14 9.17 20.91
N PRO A 686 -23.31 8.60 21.24
CA PRO A 686 -23.91 7.54 20.44
C PRO A 686 -24.04 7.92 18.96
N VAL A 687 -23.93 6.92 18.05
CA VAL A 687 -23.82 7.15 16.61
C VAL A 687 -24.96 8.01 16.04
N GLU A 688 -26.20 7.83 16.48
CA GLU A 688 -27.35 8.59 15.99
C GLU A 688 -27.25 10.08 16.32
N LYS A 689 -26.74 10.41 17.52
CA LYS A 689 -26.46 11.78 17.94
C LYS A 689 -25.22 12.34 17.25
N HIS A 690 -24.20 11.49 17.03
CA HIS A 690 -23.02 11.86 16.26
C HIS A 690 -23.37 12.28 14.83
N LEU A 691 -24.27 11.55 14.17
CA LEU A 691 -24.76 11.93 12.84
C LEU A 691 -25.60 13.21 12.90
N ALA A 692 -26.47 13.38 13.90
CA ALA A 692 -27.30 14.58 14.04
C ALA A 692 -26.46 15.86 14.21
N ARG A 693 -25.37 15.80 14.99
CA ARG A 693 -24.52 16.97 15.23
C ARG A 693 -23.75 17.44 13.99
N GLN A 694 -23.59 16.61 12.97
CA GLN A 694 -22.91 16.99 11.73
C GLN A 694 -23.62 18.17 11.04
N HIS A 695 -24.95 18.30 11.21
CA HIS A 695 -25.73 19.43 10.69
C HIS A 695 -25.33 20.79 11.28
N LEU A 696 -24.63 20.81 12.42
CA LEU A 696 -24.18 22.04 13.07
C LEU A 696 -22.89 22.60 12.46
N ALA A 697 -22.13 21.77 11.75
CA ALA A 697 -20.93 22.16 11.03
C ALA A 697 -21.25 22.72 9.65
N ASP A 698 -20.38 23.58 9.13
CA ASP A 698 -20.58 24.21 7.83
C ASP A 698 -19.83 23.51 6.69
N LEU A 699 -18.56 23.15 6.93
CA LEU A 699 -17.69 22.48 5.98
C LEU A 699 -16.77 21.50 6.73
N PHE A 700 -16.77 20.24 6.32
CA PHE A 700 -15.83 19.25 6.81
C PHE A 700 -14.49 19.39 6.07
N LEU A 701 -13.41 19.57 6.83
CA LEU A 701 -12.05 19.63 6.35
C LEU A 701 -11.39 18.26 6.50
N ASP A 702 -11.15 17.59 5.38
CA ASP A 702 -10.41 16.33 5.34
C ASP A 702 -8.89 16.55 5.48
N ALA A 703 -8.16 15.48 5.80
CA ALA A 703 -6.73 15.50 6.09
C ALA A 703 -5.90 14.62 5.15
N LEU A 704 -4.60 14.95 5.06
CA LEU A 704 -3.55 14.16 4.40
C LEU A 704 -2.42 13.87 5.40
N PRO A 705 -1.70 12.75 5.25
CA PRO A 705 -1.73 11.77 4.16
C PRO A 705 -2.82 10.69 4.30
N CYS A 706 -3.59 10.70 5.38
CA CYS A 706 -4.68 9.76 5.63
C CYS A 706 -6.01 10.51 5.66
N ASN A 707 -6.83 10.30 4.62
CA ASN A 707 -8.16 10.89 4.54
C ASN A 707 -9.10 10.34 5.61
N ALA A 708 -10.19 11.05 5.83
CA ALA A 708 -11.43 10.60 6.42
C ALA A 708 -11.99 9.42 5.62
N HIS A 709 -12.33 8.35 6.33
CA HIS A 709 -12.92 7.13 5.76
C HIS A 709 -14.38 7.10 6.19
N THR A 710 -14.72 6.33 7.23
CA THR A 710 -16.07 6.32 7.84
C THR A 710 -16.54 7.72 8.24
N THR A 711 -15.64 8.57 8.75
CA THR A 711 -15.98 9.95 9.14
C THR A 711 -16.41 10.82 7.97
N ALA A 712 -15.89 10.58 6.76
CA ALA A 712 -16.34 11.28 5.56
C ALA A 712 -17.72 10.77 5.12
N SER A 713 -17.95 9.45 5.14
CA SER A 713 -19.27 8.93 4.80
C SER A 713 -20.35 9.30 5.83
N ASP A 714 -19.99 9.46 7.11
CA ASP A 714 -20.88 10.01 8.15
C ASP A 714 -21.28 11.46 7.84
N ALA A 715 -20.31 12.31 7.48
CA ALA A 715 -20.58 13.69 7.10
C ALA A 715 -21.48 13.77 5.85
N LEU A 716 -21.18 13.00 4.81
CA LEU A 716 -21.98 12.96 3.58
C LEU A 716 -23.40 12.42 3.84
N TRP A 717 -23.55 11.42 4.71
CA TRP A 717 -24.87 10.88 5.10
C TRP A 717 -25.75 11.93 5.80
N ALA A 718 -25.13 12.76 6.63
CA ALA A 718 -25.78 13.90 7.28
C ALA A 718 -25.87 15.16 6.40
N GLY A 719 -25.45 15.09 5.12
CA GLY A 719 -25.53 16.22 4.20
C GLY A 719 -24.49 17.33 4.43
N LEU A 720 -23.45 17.07 5.21
CA LEU A 720 -22.32 17.98 5.44
C LEU A 720 -21.31 17.86 4.29
N PRO A 721 -20.99 18.97 3.57
CA PRO A 721 -19.99 18.95 2.52
C PRO A 721 -18.60 18.61 3.07
N VAL A 722 -17.89 17.73 2.37
CA VAL A 722 -16.51 17.30 2.70
C VAL A 722 -15.56 17.80 1.64
N LEU A 723 -14.57 18.60 2.02
CA LEU A 723 -13.49 19.04 1.15
C LEU A 723 -12.26 18.14 1.38
N THR A 724 -11.69 17.59 0.30
CA THR A 724 -10.50 16.73 0.39
C THR A 724 -9.44 17.08 -0.65
N CYS A 725 -8.21 16.65 -0.36
CA CYS A 725 -7.09 16.67 -1.28
C CYS A 725 -6.62 15.23 -1.51
N LEU A 726 -6.43 14.84 -2.77
CA LEU A 726 -5.91 13.52 -3.13
C LEU A 726 -4.42 13.40 -2.77
N GLY A 727 -4.09 12.34 -2.05
CA GLY A 727 -2.73 11.95 -1.71
C GLY A 727 -2.18 10.82 -2.60
N GLU A 728 -1.00 10.35 -2.23
CA GLU A 728 -0.28 9.31 -2.97
C GLU A 728 -0.79 7.88 -2.67
N THR A 729 -1.10 7.57 -1.42
CA THR A 729 -1.45 6.21 -0.99
C THR A 729 -2.96 5.98 -1.01
N PHE A 730 -3.39 4.72 -0.94
CA PHE A 730 -4.81 4.36 -0.84
C PHE A 730 -5.51 5.19 0.26
N ALA A 731 -4.92 5.23 1.46
CA ALA A 731 -5.51 5.91 2.60
C ALA A 731 -5.72 7.42 2.39
N GLY A 732 -4.89 8.07 1.56
CA GLY A 732 -4.98 9.49 1.20
C GLY A 732 -5.90 9.78 0.01
N ARG A 733 -6.66 8.79 -0.47
CA ARG A 733 -7.53 8.93 -1.66
C ARG A 733 -8.97 8.51 -1.40
N VAL A 734 -9.27 8.02 -0.20
CA VAL A 734 -10.59 7.48 0.16
C VAL A 734 -11.68 8.55 0.05
N ALA A 735 -11.50 9.74 0.63
CA ALA A 735 -12.54 10.76 0.58
C ALA A 735 -12.84 11.21 -0.85
N GLY A 736 -11.83 11.26 -1.74
CA GLY A 736 -12.04 11.55 -3.15
C GLY A 736 -12.89 10.50 -3.87
N SER A 737 -12.71 9.21 -3.53
CA SER A 737 -13.58 8.13 -4.01
C SER A 737 -15.03 8.33 -3.54
N LEU A 738 -15.22 8.61 -2.25
CA LEU A 738 -16.55 8.82 -1.67
C LEU A 738 -17.27 10.03 -2.29
N LEU A 739 -16.57 11.15 -2.48
CA LEU A 739 -17.14 12.36 -3.09
C LEU A 739 -17.51 12.15 -4.55
N SER A 740 -16.73 11.38 -5.29
CA SER A 740 -17.03 11.02 -6.67
C SER A 740 -18.28 10.14 -6.75
N ALA A 741 -18.39 9.13 -5.88
CA ALA A 741 -19.57 8.27 -5.78
C ALA A 741 -20.82 9.00 -5.24
N MET A 742 -20.65 10.10 -4.51
CA MET A 742 -21.73 11.00 -4.07
C MET A 742 -22.13 12.01 -5.17
N GLY A 743 -21.36 12.10 -6.25
CA GLY A 743 -21.62 13.01 -7.38
C GLY A 743 -21.20 14.45 -7.14
N VAL A 744 -20.25 14.70 -6.23
CA VAL A 744 -19.69 16.04 -5.93
C VAL A 744 -18.16 16.11 -6.14
N PRO A 745 -17.65 15.75 -7.33
CA PRO A 745 -16.22 15.79 -7.61
C PRO A 745 -15.60 17.20 -7.53
N GLU A 746 -16.43 18.24 -7.59
CA GLU A 746 -16.01 19.64 -7.38
C GLU A 746 -15.41 19.93 -6.00
N LEU A 747 -15.53 19.00 -5.03
CA LEU A 747 -14.93 19.09 -3.69
C LEU A 747 -13.60 18.32 -3.55
N ILE A 748 -13.04 17.86 -4.66
CA ILE A 748 -11.79 17.09 -4.71
C ILE A 748 -10.69 17.97 -5.28
N THR A 749 -9.62 18.19 -4.52
CA THR A 749 -8.41 18.89 -4.98
C THR A 749 -7.23 17.93 -5.10
N THR A 750 -6.16 18.39 -5.75
CA THR A 750 -4.93 17.59 -5.99
C THR A 750 -3.70 18.13 -5.28
N ASP A 751 -3.81 19.30 -4.67
CA ASP A 751 -2.78 19.97 -3.91
C ASP A 751 -3.40 20.86 -2.81
N LEU A 752 -2.56 21.27 -1.86
CA LEU A 752 -2.99 22.03 -0.68
C LEU A 752 -3.30 23.50 -0.98
N ASP A 753 -2.75 24.08 -2.05
CA ASP A 753 -3.07 25.44 -2.46
C ASP A 753 -4.50 25.51 -3.01
N ALA A 754 -4.83 24.60 -3.93
CA ALA A 754 -6.19 24.43 -4.45
C ALA A 754 -7.19 24.09 -3.34
N TYR A 755 -6.81 23.22 -2.39
CA TYR A 755 -7.61 22.92 -1.20
C TYR A 755 -7.92 24.20 -0.41
N THR A 756 -6.89 25.00 -0.12
CA THR A 756 -7.02 26.25 0.63
C THR A 756 -7.91 27.25 -0.09
N CYS A 757 -7.71 27.43 -1.39
CA CYS A 757 -8.50 28.35 -2.21
C CYS A 757 -9.98 27.96 -2.22
N LEU A 758 -10.28 26.67 -2.42
CA LEU A 758 -11.64 26.17 -2.44
C LEU A 758 -12.31 26.25 -1.06
N ALA A 759 -11.59 25.97 0.03
CA ALA A 759 -12.11 26.15 1.38
C ALA A 759 -12.51 27.60 1.65
N LEU A 760 -11.66 28.57 1.27
CA LEU A 760 -11.95 30.00 1.41
C LEU A 760 -13.12 30.45 0.53
N GLU A 761 -13.20 29.94 -0.70
CA GLU A 761 -14.31 30.22 -1.60
C GLU A 761 -15.63 29.75 -0.97
N LEU A 762 -15.69 28.51 -0.49
CA LEU A 762 -16.88 27.94 0.13
C LEU A 762 -17.27 28.64 1.44
N ALA A 763 -16.29 29.09 2.22
CA ALA A 763 -16.54 29.84 3.44
C ALA A 763 -17.06 31.27 3.19
N ARG A 764 -16.73 31.86 2.04
CA ARG A 764 -17.11 33.23 1.65
C ARG A 764 -18.39 33.27 0.79
N ASP A 765 -18.68 32.23 0.02
CA ASP A 765 -19.87 32.09 -0.81
C ASP A 765 -20.87 31.09 -0.22
N LYS A 766 -21.72 31.60 0.67
CA LYS A 766 -22.83 30.83 1.26
C LYS A 766 -23.76 30.23 0.21
N GLY A 767 -24.01 30.94 -0.89
CA GLY A 767 -24.89 30.46 -1.96
C GLY A 767 -24.33 29.23 -2.65
N LYS A 768 -23.01 29.18 -2.89
CA LYS A 768 -22.34 27.99 -3.42
C LYS A 768 -22.40 26.82 -2.45
N LEU A 769 -22.13 27.06 -1.17
CA LEU A 769 -22.16 26.02 -0.14
C LEU A 769 -23.58 25.45 0.05
N ASP A 770 -24.61 26.31 0.07
CA ASP A 770 -26.01 25.88 0.21
C ASP A 770 -26.46 25.04 -1.00
N ARG A 771 -26.05 25.38 -2.23
CA ARG A 771 -26.31 24.54 -3.41
C ARG A 771 -25.69 23.15 -3.29
N ILE A 772 -24.48 23.05 -2.75
CA ILE A 772 -23.80 21.76 -2.53
C ILE A 772 -24.54 20.96 -1.46
N ARG A 773 -24.94 21.57 -0.33
CA ARG A 773 -25.75 20.91 0.71
C ARG A 773 -27.07 20.39 0.15
N GLN A 774 -27.79 21.22 -0.60
CA GLN A 774 -29.04 20.82 -1.26
C GLN A 774 -28.82 19.63 -2.20
N LYS A 775 -27.74 19.66 -2.99
CA LYS A 775 -27.36 18.53 -3.85
C LYS A 775 -27.15 17.26 -3.03
N LEU A 776 -26.34 17.30 -1.97
CA LEU A 776 -26.07 16.15 -1.09
C LEU A 776 -27.37 15.56 -0.50
N VAL A 777 -28.24 16.40 0.05
CA VAL A 777 -29.51 15.97 0.63
C VAL A 777 -30.43 15.37 -0.45
N SER A 778 -30.53 16.01 -1.62
CA SER A 778 -31.42 15.57 -2.70
C SER A 778 -30.99 14.26 -3.35
N THR A 779 -29.69 13.98 -3.42
CA THR A 779 -29.16 12.77 -4.07
C THR A 779 -28.83 11.65 -3.09
N ARG A 780 -28.78 11.91 -1.77
CA ARG A 780 -28.38 10.94 -0.72
C ARG A 780 -28.94 9.54 -0.94
N ASP A 781 -30.24 9.42 -1.15
CA ASP A 781 -30.90 8.11 -1.21
C ASP A 781 -30.75 7.40 -2.57
N THR A 782 -30.21 8.09 -3.57
CA THR A 782 -30.04 7.61 -4.96
C THR A 782 -28.58 7.52 -5.41
N ALA A 783 -27.67 8.14 -4.66
CA ALA A 783 -26.25 8.17 -4.99
C ALA A 783 -25.64 6.76 -4.81
N PRO A 784 -24.74 6.32 -5.72
CA PRO A 784 -24.10 5.01 -5.65
C PRO A 784 -23.46 4.66 -4.28
N ILE A 785 -22.94 5.65 -3.55
CA ILE A 785 -22.32 5.47 -2.22
C ILE A 785 -23.29 4.97 -1.14
N PHE A 786 -24.59 5.27 -1.24
CA PHE A 786 -25.62 4.86 -0.27
C PHE A 786 -26.68 3.91 -0.86
N ASP A 787 -26.61 3.61 -2.16
CA ASP A 787 -27.35 2.50 -2.75
C ASP A 787 -26.66 1.16 -2.45
N SER A 788 -26.86 0.67 -1.22
CA SER A 788 -26.30 -0.60 -0.78
C SER A 788 -26.81 -1.80 -1.57
N THR A 789 -27.95 -1.71 -2.27
CA THR A 789 -28.41 -2.79 -3.14
C THR A 789 -27.54 -2.87 -4.38
N ARG A 790 -27.37 -1.75 -5.10
CA ARG A 790 -26.50 -1.66 -6.27
C ARG A 790 -25.06 -2.00 -5.91
N TYR A 791 -24.56 -1.47 -4.80
CA TYR A 791 -23.24 -1.81 -4.27
C TYR A 791 -23.07 -3.32 -4.09
N THR A 792 -24.03 -3.97 -3.42
CA THR A 792 -23.97 -5.42 -3.14
C THR A 792 -23.93 -6.23 -4.44
N ARG A 793 -24.73 -5.86 -5.45
CA ARG A 793 -24.72 -6.55 -6.76
C ARG A 793 -23.38 -6.40 -7.47
N ASN A 794 -22.73 -5.24 -7.37
CA ASN A 794 -21.39 -5.04 -7.92
C ASN A 794 -20.32 -5.86 -7.19
N LEU A 795 -20.41 -5.92 -5.85
CA LEU A 795 -19.52 -6.74 -5.05
C LEU A 795 -19.68 -8.23 -5.38
N GLU A 796 -20.91 -8.71 -5.52
CA GLU A 796 -21.19 -10.09 -5.97
C GLU A 796 -20.62 -10.39 -7.35
N ALA A 797 -20.80 -9.49 -8.32
CA ALA A 797 -20.22 -9.63 -9.66
C ALA A 797 -18.69 -9.73 -9.59
N SER A 798 -18.05 -9.03 -8.65
CA SER A 798 -16.61 -9.16 -8.41
C SER A 798 -16.24 -10.58 -7.95
N PHE A 799 -16.98 -11.14 -6.99
CA PHE A 799 -16.75 -12.49 -6.47
C PHE A 799 -16.98 -13.56 -7.53
N GLU A 800 -18.04 -13.42 -8.33
CA GLU A 800 -18.28 -14.33 -9.45
C GLU A 800 -17.17 -14.29 -10.48
N LYS A 801 -16.66 -13.10 -10.80
CA LYS A 801 -15.56 -12.98 -11.76
C LYS A 801 -14.28 -13.63 -11.23
N MET A 802 -13.98 -13.50 -9.93
CA MET A 802 -12.85 -14.20 -9.31
C MET A 802 -12.99 -15.72 -9.45
N VAL A 803 -14.19 -16.26 -9.20
CA VAL A 803 -14.50 -17.69 -9.37
C VAL A 803 -14.42 -18.13 -10.83
N GLU A 804 -14.91 -17.32 -11.76
CA GLU A 804 -14.82 -17.59 -13.21
C GLU A 804 -13.36 -17.72 -13.67
N ILE A 805 -12.50 -16.76 -13.29
CA ILE A 805 -11.06 -16.79 -13.58
C ILE A 805 -10.43 -18.06 -13.02
N MET A 806 -10.70 -18.39 -11.74
CA MET A 806 -10.17 -19.60 -11.11
C MET A 806 -10.66 -20.88 -11.81
N ARG A 807 -11.95 -20.97 -12.14
CA ARG A 807 -12.53 -22.13 -12.87
C ARG A 807 -11.94 -22.31 -14.27
N SER A 808 -11.53 -21.22 -14.92
CA SER A 808 -10.84 -21.28 -16.21
C SER A 808 -9.39 -21.78 -16.14
N GLY A 809 -8.87 -22.05 -14.93
CA GLY A 809 -7.46 -22.43 -14.71
C GLY A 809 -6.47 -21.27 -14.87
N GLN A 810 -6.96 -20.03 -14.92
CA GLN A 810 -6.13 -18.84 -15.02
C GLN A 810 -5.64 -18.41 -13.63
N ALA A 811 -4.42 -17.84 -13.58
CA ALA A 811 -3.93 -17.18 -12.38
C ALA A 811 -4.76 -15.92 -12.07
N PRO A 812 -4.80 -15.46 -10.79
CA PRO A 812 -5.43 -14.20 -10.45
C PRO A 812 -4.94 -13.05 -11.34
N GLN A 813 -5.87 -12.23 -11.84
CA GLN A 813 -5.58 -11.07 -12.69
C GLN A 813 -6.43 -9.86 -12.28
N ALA A 814 -5.90 -8.66 -12.48
CA ALA A 814 -6.61 -7.43 -12.16
C ALA A 814 -7.79 -7.21 -13.11
N PHE A 815 -8.91 -6.68 -12.62
CA PHE A 815 -10.06 -6.36 -13.45
C PHE A 815 -10.95 -5.28 -12.82
N ALA A 816 -11.71 -4.58 -13.65
CA ALA A 816 -12.76 -3.67 -13.21
C ALA A 816 -14.11 -4.36 -13.35
N VAL A 817 -14.95 -4.26 -12.32
CA VAL A 817 -16.36 -4.62 -12.39
C VAL A 817 -17.05 -3.58 -13.26
N VAL A 818 -17.77 -4.05 -14.28
CA VAL A 818 -18.56 -3.20 -15.15
C VAL A 818 -20.00 -3.45 -14.78
N GLU A 819 -20.71 -2.40 -14.37
CA GLU A 819 -22.16 -2.49 -14.26
C GLU A 819 -22.72 -2.81 -15.63
N PRO A 820 -23.67 -3.77 -15.74
CA PRO A 820 -24.47 -3.86 -16.93
C PRO A 820 -25.17 -2.51 -17.07
N THR A 821 -24.67 -1.67 -17.99
CA THR A 821 -25.41 -0.50 -18.42
C THR A 821 -26.80 -1.00 -18.75
N ALA A 822 -27.83 -0.37 -18.18
CA ALA A 822 -29.18 -0.59 -18.64
C ALA A 822 -29.10 -0.64 -20.16
N VAL A 823 -29.42 -1.80 -20.74
CA VAL A 823 -29.70 -1.88 -22.17
C VAL A 823 -30.68 -0.74 -22.37
N PRO A 824 -30.33 0.31 -23.16
CA PRO A 824 -31.29 1.37 -23.40
C PRO A 824 -32.56 0.66 -23.85
N PRO A 825 -33.75 1.01 -23.31
CA PRO A 825 -34.97 0.45 -23.84
C PRO A 825 -34.90 0.56 -25.36
N PRO A 826 -35.35 -0.46 -26.12
CA PRO A 826 -35.30 -0.40 -27.57
C PRO A 826 -35.83 0.96 -27.98
N VAL A 827 -35.02 1.70 -28.74
CA VAL A 827 -35.36 3.03 -29.24
C VAL A 827 -36.76 2.90 -29.81
N LYS A 828 -37.75 3.50 -29.14
CA LYS A 828 -39.03 3.73 -29.81
C LYS A 828 -38.69 4.61 -30.98
N THR A 829 -38.82 4.06 -32.19
CA THR A 829 -38.90 4.85 -33.40
C THR A 829 -40.00 5.89 -33.18
N ILE A 830 -39.59 7.12 -32.89
CA ILE A 830 -40.47 8.27 -33.01
C ILE A 830 -40.69 8.40 -34.51
N GLU A 831 -41.88 8.03 -34.99
CA GLU A 831 -42.26 8.27 -36.37
C GLU A 831 -42.25 9.79 -36.60
N PRO A 832 -41.43 10.30 -37.55
CA PRO A 832 -41.42 11.72 -37.83
C PRO A 832 -42.78 12.14 -38.40
N GLN A 833 -43.30 13.29 -37.97
CA GLN A 833 -44.35 13.99 -38.72
C GLN A 833 -43.68 14.91 -39.75
N PRO A 834 -43.58 14.52 -41.04
CA PRO A 834 -42.89 15.33 -42.04
C PRO A 834 -43.67 16.62 -42.34
N GLN A 835 -42.97 17.76 -42.34
CA GLN A 835 -43.43 19.05 -42.87
C GLN A 835 -42.53 19.48 -44.04
N GLY A 836 -42.51 18.69 -45.12
CA GLY A 836 -41.72 18.97 -46.33
C GLY A 836 -40.26 18.47 -46.27
N PRO A 837 -39.29 19.20 -46.85
CA PRO A 837 -37.91 18.71 -47.05
C PRO A 837 -37.05 18.67 -45.78
N ARG A 838 -37.54 19.15 -44.62
CA ARG A 838 -36.89 19.01 -43.31
C ARG A 838 -37.88 18.54 -42.24
N ALA A 839 -37.40 17.68 -41.35
CA ALA A 839 -38.10 17.27 -40.13
C ALA A 839 -37.48 17.99 -38.92
N ILE A 840 -38.30 18.51 -38.02
CA ILE A 840 -37.87 19.30 -36.86
C ILE A 840 -37.61 18.39 -35.66
N TYR A 841 -36.56 18.66 -34.89
CA TYR A 841 -36.30 17.96 -33.63
C TYR A 841 -37.20 18.49 -32.51
N GLU A 842 -37.91 17.61 -31.81
CA GLU A 842 -38.72 17.97 -30.63
C GLU A 842 -37.88 18.10 -29.34
N ALA A 843 -36.71 17.49 -29.31
CA ALA A 843 -35.77 17.47 -28.21
C ALA A 843 -34.33 17.36 -28.71
N CYS A 844 -33.34 17.51 -27.84
CA CYS A 844 -31.94 17.34 -28.21
C CYS A 844 -31.70 15.91 -28.76
N PRO A 845 -31.20 15.75 -30.00
CA PRO A 845 -31.03 14.42 -30.62
C PRO A 845 -29.88 13.57 -30.04
N LEU A 846 -29.23 14.04 -28.96
CA LEU A 846 -28.22 13.27 -28.21
C LEU A 846 -28.62 12.92 -26.79
N CYS A 847 -29.37 13.78 -26.09
CA CYS A 847 -29.69 13.59 -24.67
C CYS A 847 -31.17 13.70 -24.35
N GLU A 848 -32.02 13.91 -25.36
CA GLU A 848 -33.48 14.00 -25.26
C GLU A 848 -34.02 15.14 -24.37
N SER A 849 -33.15 16.02 -23.90
CA SER A 849 -33.57 17.21 -23.17
C SER A 849 -34.35 18.17 -24.08
N ARG A 850 -35.42 18.74 -23.53
CA ARG A 850 -36.22 19.80 -24.15
C ARG A 850 -35.72 21.21 -23.82
N GLU A 851 -34.67 21.33 -23.02
CA GLU A 851 -34.00 22.59 -22.74
C GLU A 851 -33.18 23.02 -23.96
N ILE A 852 -33.82 23.72 -24.89
CA ILE A 852 -33.20 24.14 -26.14
C ILE A 852 -33.22 25.66 -26.23
N SER A 853 -32.05 26.23 -26.48
CA SER A 853 -31.85 27.67 -26.70
C SER A 853 -31.36 27.92 -28.12
N ARG A 854 -31.54 29.14 -28.63
CA ARG A 854 -31.04 29.52 -29.96
C ARG A 854 -29.55 29.82 -29.89
N ALA A 855 -28.77 29.18 -30.77
CA ALA A 855 -27.32 29.36 -30.85
C ALA A 855 -26.93 30.37 -31.94
N ASN A 856 -27.43 30.19 -33.17
CA ASN A 856 -27.09 31.03 -34.31
C ASN A 856 -28.13 30.93 -35.46
N GLU A 857 -28.03 31.80 -36.46
CA GLU A 857 -28.74 31.74 -37.73
C GLU A 857 -27.81 32.00 -38.91
N ALA A 858 -27.91 31.21 -39.97
CA ALA A 858 -27.10 31.40 -41.16
C ALA A 858 -27.94 31.42 -42.44
N ARG A 859 -27.64 32.37 -43.33
CA ARG A 859 -28.29 32.45 -44.65
C ARG A 859 -27.70 31.38 -45.56
N ILE A 860 -28.54 30.49 -46.08
CA ILE A 860 -28.10 29.37 -46.92
C ILE A 860 -28.33 29.60 -48.42
N THR A 861 -28.94 30.72 -48.82
CA THR A 861 -29.23 31.03 -50.24
C THR A 861 -28.00 31.13 -51.13
N ASN A 862 -26.82 31.31 -50.54
CA ASN A 862 -25.54 31.38 -51.26
C ASN A 862 -24.84 30.01 -51.36
N HIS A 863 -25.38 28.96 -50.72
CA HIS A 863 -24.84 27.62 -50.78
C HIS A 863 -25.14 27.00 -52.14
N SER A 864 -24.17 26.29 -52.73
CA SER A 864 -24.31 25.72 -54.09
C SER A 864 -25.41 24.66 -54.20
N ALA A 865 -25.75 24.01 -53.09
CA ALA A 865 -26.84 23.03 -52.99
C ALA A 865 -28.19 23.65 -52.56
N TYR A 866 -28.30 24.98 -52.49
CA TYR A 866 -29.55 25.62 -52.11
C TYR A 866 -30.64 25.45 -53.17
N ASN A 867 -31.85 25.16 -52.71
CA ASN A 867 -33.07 25.10 -53.50
C ASN A 867 -34.14 25.92 -52.79
N SER A 868 -35.02 26.60 -53.53
CA SER A 868 -36.10 27.41 -52.97
C SER A 868 -37.12 26.63 -52.12
N MET A 869 -37.11 25.30 -52.17
CA MET A 869 -37.88 24.44 -51.26
C MET A 869 -37.30 24.38 -49.83
N LEU A 870 -36.03 24.75 -49.64
CA LEU A 870 -35.37 24.86 -48.34
C LEU A 870 -35.57 26.26 -47.75
N PRO A 871 -35.55 26.43 -46.41
CA PRO A 871 -35.66 27.75 -45.79
C PRO A 871 -34.46 28.64 -46.18
N GLN A 872 -34.66 29.95 -46.30
CA GLN A 872 -33.56 30.88 -46.61
C GLN A 872 -32.51 30.98 -45.49
N MET A 873 -32.94 30.71 -44.25
CA MET A 873 -32.12 30.76 -43.04
C MET A 873 -32.13 29.40 -42.35
N LEU A 874 -30.95 28.88 -42.01
CA LEU A 874 -30.78 27.71 -41.15
C LEU A 874 -30.62 28.16 -39.71
N LYS A 875 -31.48 27.65 -38.81
CA LYS A 875 -31.41 27.96 -37.38
C LYS A 875 -30.64 26.87 -36.64
N TRP A 876 -29.71 27.31 -35.81
CA TRP A 876 -28.92 26.47 -34.93
C TRP A 876 -29.35 26.65 -33.49
N CYS A 877 -29.40 25.52 -32.80
CA CYS A 877 -29.87 25.34 -31.44
C CYS A 877 -28.73 24.85 -30.55
N ARG A 878 -28.79 25.18 -29.27
CA ARG A 878 -27.90 24.67 -28.22
C ARG A 878 -28.71 24.09 -27.09
N CYS A 879 -28.41 22.85 -26.73
CA CYS A 879 -29.03 22.17 -25.59
C CYS A 879 -28.49 22.72 -24.27
N GLY A 880 -29.36 23.08 -23.33
CA GLY A 880 -29.01 23.54 -21.99
C GLY A 880 -28.39 22.45 -21.13
N SER A 881 -28.82 21.19 -21.31
CA SER A 881 -28.38 20.08 -20.45
C SER A 881 -27.04 19.46 -20.88
N CYS A 882 -26.78 19.33 -22.19
CA CYS A 882 -25.56 18.69 -22.70
C CYS A 882 -24.66 19.59 -23.56
N ALA A 883 -25.02 20.87 -23.73
CA ALA A 883 -24.32 21.86 -24.54
C ALA A 883 -24.17 21.50 -26.04
N HIS A 884 -24.80 20.44 -26.53
CA HIS A 884 -24.79 20.03 -27.93
C HIS A 884 -25.37 21.12 -28.84
N VAL A 885 -24.67 21.41 -29.95
CA VAL A 885 -25.08 22.36 -30.97
C VAL A 885 -25.57 21.61 -32.21
N PHE A 886 -26.81 21.86 -32.61
CA PHE A 886 -27.48 21.17 -33.70
C PHE A 886 -28.45 22.08 -34.44
N THR A 887 -28.76 21.79 -35.70
CA THR A 887 -29.77 22.53 -36.46
C THR A 887 -31.18 22.23 -35.93
N GLU A 888 -32.15 23.13 -36.12
CA GLU A 888 -33.54 22.94 -35.65
C GLU A 888 -34.21 21.65 -36.16
N GLY A 889 -33.72 21.08 -37.25
CA GLY A 889 -34.20 19.83 -37.83
C GLY A 889 -33.17 19.17 -38.74
N TYR A 890 -33.52 18.07 -39.40
CA TYR A 890 -32.69 17.32 -40.35
C TYR A 890 -33.42 17.17 -41.69
N LEU A 891 -32.73 16.77 -42.78
CA LEU A 891 -33.40 16.56 -44.07
C LEU A 891 -34.23 15.28 -44.04
N THR A 892 -35.43 15.34 -44.62
CA THR A 892 -36.23 14.15 -44.93
C THR A 892 -35.64 13.45 -46.18
N PRO A 893 -36.08 12.23 -46.55
CA PRO A 893 -35.65 11.62 -47.82
C PRO A 893 -35.85 12.56 -49.03
N GLU A 894 -36.98 13.27 -49.08
CA GLU A 894 -37.24 14.31 -50.10
C GLU A 894 -36.22 15.47 -50.04
N GLY A 895 -35.87 15.92 -48.83
CA GLY A 895 -34.81 16.92 -48.65
C GLY A 895 -33.42 16.42 -49.04
N HIS A 896 -33.14 15.14 -48.81
CA HIS A 896 -31.89 14.50 -49.25
C HIS A 896 -31.79 14.48 -50.78
N ASP A 897 -32.87 14.15 -51.49
CA ASP A 897 -32.90 14.17 -52.97
C ASP A 897 -32.70 15.60 -53.53
N ILE A 898 -33.11 16.63 -52.79
CA ILE A 898 -32.91 18.04 -53.16
C ILE A 898 -31.46 18.50 -52.92
N VAL A 899 -30.88 18.15 -51.76
CA VAL A 899 -29.55 18.63 -51.34
C VAL A 899 -28.41 17.81 -51.95
N TYR A 900 -28.66 16.54 -52.25
CA TYR A 900 -27.66 15.60 -52.77
C TYR A 900 -28.02 15.02 -54.15
N PRO A 901 -28.13 15.82 -55.23
CA PRO A 901 -28.06 15.23 -56.56
C PRO A 901 -26.67 14.61 -56.77
N ALA A 902 -26.62 13.47 -57.48
CA ALA A 902 -25.49 12.59 -57.80
C ALA A 902 -24.08 13.07 -57.37
N ALA A 903 -23.37 12.21 -56.62
CA ALA A 903 -22.03 12.41 -56.05
C ALA A 903 -21.23 13.55 -56.70
N LYS A 904 -20.91 14.59 -55.89
CA LYS A 904 -20.02 15.70 -56.29
C LYS A 904 -18.85 15.09 -57.07
N THR A 905 -18.47 15.66 -58.21
CA THR A 905 -17.50 15.05 -59.14
C THR A 905 -16.24 14.51 -58.44
N GLU A 906 -15.79 15.18 -57.37
CA GLU A 906 -14.62 14.81 -56.54
C GLU A 906 -14.85 13.61 -55.60
N GLN A 907 -16.09 13.29 -55.27
CA GLN A 907 -16.49 12.16 -54.42
C GLN A 907 -16.80 10.88 -55.23
N LYS A 908 -16.57 10.89 -56.54
CA LYS A 908 -16.75 9.70 -57.37
C LYS A 908 -15.64 8.69 -57.09
N VAL A 909 -16.01 7.43 -56.86
CA VAL A 909 -15.07 6.32 -56.62
C VAL A 909 -13.91 6.34 -57.64
N GLY A 910 -12.67 6.40 -57.14
CA GLY A 910 -11.44 6.46 -57.92
C GLY A 910 -11.00 7.86 -58.36
N ARG A 911 -11.86 8.88 -58.27
CA ARG A 911 -11.50 10.26 -58.63
C ARG A 911 -10.57 10.86 -57.58
N ASP A 912 -9.42 11.38 -58.02
CA ASP A 912 -8.40 12.01 -57.17
C ASP A 912 -7.84 11.08 -56.06
N ALA A 913 -8.14 9.78 -56.14
CA ALA A 913 -7.79 8.82 -55.09
C ALA A 913 -6.27 8.73 -54.87
N GLU A 914 -5.47 8.87 -55.94
CA GLU A 914 -4.01 8.85 -55.89
C GLU A 914 -3.43 10.07 -55.16
N ASN A 915 -3.95 11.28 -55.40
CA ASN A 915 -3.46 12.47 -54.70
C ASN A 915 -3.86 12.44 -53.22
N GLN A 916 -5.04 11.89 -52.90
CA GLN A 916 -5.52 11.73 -51.53
C GLN A 916 -4.90 10.53 -50.81
N ARG A 917 -4.27 9.61 -51.54
CA ARG A 917 -3.62 8.40 -51.01
C ARG A 917 -2.59 8.74 -49.94
N LYS A 918 -1.82 9.82 -50.11
CA LYS A 918 -0.83 10.27 -49.11
C LYS A 918 -1.48 10.66 -47.78
N VAL A 919 -2.65 11.31 -47.83
CA VAL A 919 -3.41 11.68 -46.63
C VAL A 919 -4.02 10.44 -46.00
N SER A 920 -4.65 9.59 -46.81
CA SER A 920 -5.21 8.31 -46.39
C SER A 920 -4.17 7.39 -45.73
N ALA A 921 -2.94 7.35 -46.25
CA ALA A 921 -1.86 6.53 -45.70
C ALA A 921 -1.46 6.96 -44.28
N LYS A 922 -1.50 8.26 -43.96
CA LYS A 922 -1.26 8.73 -42.59
C LYS A 922 -2.38 8.27 -41.64
N ILE A 923 -3.63 8.30 -42.08
CA ILE A 923 -4.78 7.84 -41.31
C ILE A 923 -4.64 6.34 -41.03
N VAL A 924 -4.42 5.53 -42.07
CA VAL A 924 -4.25 4.07 -41.94
C VAL A 924 -3.05 3.75 -41.04
N ALA A 925 -1.92 4.45 -41.20
CA ALA A 925 -0.75 4.26 -40.34
C ALA A 925 -1.02 4.54 -38.85
N ARG A 926 -1.86 5.54 -38.54
CA ARG A 926 -2.26 5.84 -37.17
C ARG A 926 -3.19 4.78 -36.60
N VAL A 927 -4.20 4.37 -37.37
CA VAL A 927 -5.12 3.29 -36.96
C VAL A 927 -4.38 1.96 -36.77
N ALA A 928 -3.42 1.63 -37.64
CA ALA A 928 -2.63 0.41 -37.60
C ALA A 928 -1.78 0.25 -36.32
N ARG A 929 -1.50 1.33 -35.58
CA ARG A 929 -0.83 1.27 -34.27
C ARG A 929 -1.71 0.62 -33.20
N HIS A 930 -3.03 0.71 -33.37
CA HIS A 930 -4.03 0.17 -32.45
C HIS A 930 -4.54 -1.19 -32.92
N VAL A 931 -4.81 -1.33 -34.23
CA VAL A 931 -5.30 -2.57 -34.86
C VAL A 931 -4.50 -2.81 -36.15
N PRO A 932 -3.53 -3.73 -36.17
CA PRO A 932 -2.58 -3.85 -37.28
C PRO A 932 -3.12 -4.57 -38.53
N SER A 933 -4.22 -5.31 -38.41
CA SER A 933 -4.86 -6.04 -39.51
C SER A 933 -6.32 -6.37 -39.18
N GLY A 934 -7.09 -6.81 -40.17
CA GLY A 934 -8.47 -7.28 -40.01
C GLY A 934 -9.44 -6.69 -41.03
N ASP A 935 -10.73 -6.76 -40.72
CA ASP A 935 -11.80 -6.22 -41.57
C ASP A 935 -11.97 -4.71 -41.32
N TRP A 936 -11.98 -3.91 -42.39
CA TRP A 936 -12.12 -2.44 -42.35
C TRP A 936 -13.42 -2.01 -43.02
N LEU A 937 -14.32 -1.37 -42.28
CA LEU A 937 -15.53 -0.77 -42.84
C LEU A 937 -15.36 0.75 -42.99
N ASP A 938 -15.50 1.28 -44.19
CA ASP A 938 -15.52 2.74 -44.43
C ASP A 938 -16.96 3.21 -44.71
N VAL A 939 -17.51 3.99 -43.78
CA VAL A 939 -18.88 4.54 -43.88
C VAL A 939 -18.78 5.94 -44.48
N GLY A 940 -19.52 6.16 -45.58
CA GLY A 940 -19.40 7.38 -46.38
C GLY A 940 -18.09 7.44 -47.17
N PHE A 941 -17.70 6.34 -47.82
CA PHE A 941 -16.37 6.17 -48.42
C PHE A 941 -16.03 7.16 -49.55
N GLY A 942 -17.02 7.87 -50.12
CA GLY A 942 -16.78 8.92 -51.13
C GLY A 942 -15.99 8.41 -52.33
N ASN A 943 -14.81 8.99 -52.59
CA ASN A 943 -13.96 8.55 -53.70
C ASN A 943 -13.19 7.23 -53.45
N ALA A 944 -13.38 6.61 -52.27
CA ALA A 944 -12.78 5.37 -51.81
C ALA A 944 -11.25 5.39 -51.59
N SER A 945 -10.60 6.57 -51.56
CA SER A 945 -9.15 6.67 -51.33
C SER A 945 -8.70 6.02 -50.01
N LEU A 946 -9.45 6.22 -48.92
CA LEU A 946 -9.12 5.64 -47.61
C LEU A 946 -9.22 4.12 -47.64
N LEU A 947 -10.32 3.61 -48.18
CA LEU A 947 -10.60 2.19 -48.35
C LEU A 947 -9.52 1.49 -49.21
N PHE A 948 -9.15 2.07 -50.35
CA PHE A 948 -8.08 1.52 -51.21
C PHE A 948 -6.73 1.52 -50.49
N THR A 949 -6.41 2.59 -49.74
CA THR A 949 -5.15 2.65 -48.99
C THR A 949 -5.12 1.63 -47.85
N ALA A 950 -6.24 1.38 -47.17
CA ALA A 950 -6.35 0.34 -46.15
C ALA A 950 -6.12 -1.07 -46.77
N ALA A 951 -6.64 -1.33 -47.97
CA ALA A 951 -6.40 -2.57 -48.69
C ALA A 951 -4.90 -2.80 -48.99
N GLU A 952 -4.19 -1.76 -49.41
CA GLU A 952 -2.73 -1.81 -49.66
C GLU A 952 -1.93 -2.12 -48.38
N TRP A 953 -2.46 -1.78 -47.21
CA TRP A 953 -1.87 -2.07 -45.90
C TRP A 953 -2.27 -3.46 -45.35
N GLY A 954 -3.02 -4.26 -46.12
CA GLY A 954 -3.37 -5.63 -45.77
C GLY A 954 -4.69 -5.79 -45.00
N PHE A 955 -5.52 -4.76 -44.91
CA PHE A 955 -6.88 -4.88 -44.38
C PHE A 955 -7.84 -5.45 -45.44
N SER A 956 -8.95 -6.07 -44.98
CA SER A 956 -10.04 -6.54 -45.83
C SER A 956 -11.17 -5.50 -45.84
N PRO A 957 -11.31 -4.67 -46.89
CA PRO A 957 -12.22 -3.54 -46.85
C PRO A 957 -13.67 -3.88 -47.27
N ALA A 958 -14.61 -3.18 -46.63
CA ALA A 958 -16.01 -3.06 -47.03
C ALA A 958 -16.43 -1.58 -46.98
N GLY A 959 -17.36 -1.17 -47.84
CA GLY A 959 -17.83 0.21 -47.92
C GLY A 959 -19.34 0.38 -47.73
N ILE A 960 -19.75 1.49 -47.11
CA ILE A 960 -21.14 1.96 -47.12
C ILE A 960 -21.21 3.35 -47.73
N ASP A 961 -22.10 3.57 -48.69
CA ASP A 961 -22.36 4.91 -49.26
C ASP A 961 -23.81 5.00 -49.78
N ALA A 962 -24.45 6.15 -49.55
CA ALA A 962 -25.83 6.37 -49.95
C ALA A 962 -26.04 6.34 -51.49
N SER A 963 -24.98 6.63 -52.27
CA SER A 963 -25.03 6.66 -53.73
C SER A 963 -24.96 5.26 -54.34
N GLU A 964 -26.04 4.87 -55.00
CA GLU A 964 -26.11 3.59 -55.74
C GLU A 964 -25.04 3.48 -56.84
N GLU A 965 -24.71 4.59 -57.50
CA GLU A 965 -23.63 4.64 -58.50
C GLU A 965 -22.25 4.36 -57.86
N SER A 966 -21.97 4.96 -56.69
CA SER A 966 -20.72 4.73 -55.96
C SER A 966 -20.62 3.28 -55.47
N VAL A 967 -21.70 2.73 -54.91
CA VAL A 967 -21.76 1.32 -54.48
C VAL A 967 -21.52 0.37 -55.66
N ALA A 968 -22.20 0.60 -56.79
CA ALA A 968 -22.02 -0.22 -57.99
C ALA A 968 -20.59 -0.12 -58.56
N LYS A 969 -19.97 1.05 -58.52
CA LYS A 969 -18.58 1.24 -58.94
C LYS A 969 -17.60 0.55 -58.00
N LEU A 970 -17.75 0.69 -56.69
CA LEU A 970 -16.88 0.05 -55.71
C LEU A 970 -16.93 -1.50 -55.84
N LYS A 971 -18.13 -2.05 -56.08
CA LYS A 971 -18.31 -3.48 -56.43
C LYS A 971 -17.57 -3.89 -57.71
N LYS A 972 -17.55 -3.05 -58.75
CA LYS A 972 -16.78 -3.33 -59.98
C LYS A 972 -15.26 -3.36 -59.74
N PHE A 973 -14.76 -2.68 -58.71
CA PHE A 973 -13.36 -2.77 -58.27
C PHE A 973 -13.09 -4.03 -57.42
N GLY A 974 -14.09 -4.88 -57.17
CA GLY A 974 -13.94 -6.14 -56.44
C GLY A 974 -14.16 -6.05 -54.93
N TYR A 975 -14.65 -4.92 -54.42
CA TYR A 975 -14.86 -4.70 -52.99
C TYR A 975 -16.33 -4.90 -52.57
N GLU A 976 -16.54 -5.31 -51.32
CA GLU A 976 -17.87 -5.37 -50.72
C GLU A 976 -18.41 -3.93 -50.49
N ALA A 977 -19.65 -3.67 -50.90
CA ALA A 977 -20.27 -2.37 -50.73
C ALA A 977 -21.79 -2.45 -50.54
N HIS A 978 -22.35 -1.59 -49.69
CA HIS A 978 -23.78 -1.53 -49.35
C HIS A 978 -24.30 -0.10 -49.29
N ARG A 979 -25.62 0.08 -49.38
CA ARG A 979 -26.26 1.41 -49.39
C ARG A 979 -26.45 2.02 -48.01
N ASP A 980 -26.70 1.18 -47.02
CA ASP A 980 -26.96 1.58 -45.64
C ASP A 980 -26.37 0.55 -44.67
N LEU A 981 -26.28 0.95 -43.39
CA LEU A 981 -25.74 0.12 -42.32
C LEU A 981 -26.65 -1.07 -42.00
N GLU A 982 -27.97 -0.94 -42.17
CA GLU A 982 -28.92 -2.02 -41.89
C GLU A 982 -28.84 -3.18 -42.88
N ALA A 983 -28.53 -2.91 -44.15
CA ALA A 983 -28.33 -3.93 -45.19
C ALA A 983 -27.10 -4.81 -44.90
N LEU A 984 -26.11 -4.28 -44.19
CA LEU A 984 -24.92 -4.99 -43.75
C LEU A 984 -25.21 -5.65 -42.39
N ALA A 985 -26.02 -6.72 -42.38
CA ALA A 985 -26.40 -7.49 -41.19
C ALA A 985 -25.20 -8.24 -40.55
N ALA A 986 -24.26 -7.49 -39.96
CA ALA A 986 -23.00 -8.00 -39.43
C ALA A 986 -22.85 -7.62 -37.94
N GLU A 987 -22.78 -8.61 -37.06
CA GLU A 987 -22.42 -8.42 -35.64
C GLU A 987 -20.96 -8.86 -35.42
N ASP A 988 -20.20 -8.09 -34.63
CA ASP A 988 -18.81 -8.37 -34.22
C ASP A 988 -17.86 -8.76 -35.37
N ARG A 989 -18.02 -8.14 -36.54
CA ARG A 989 -17.22 -8.43 -37.75
C ARG A 989 -15.98 -7.53 -37.85
N PHE A 990 -16.18 -6.23 -37.77
CA PHE A 990 -15.17 -5.26 -38.21
C PHE A 990 -14.11 -4.98 -37.15
N SER A 991 -12.84 -5.05 -37.53
CA SER A 991 -11.72 -4.73 -36.65
C SER A 991 -11.45 -3.21 -36.67
N VAL A 992 -11.79 -2.56 -37.78
CA VAL A 992 -11.75 -1.11 -37.94
C VAL A 992 -13.04 -0.60 -38.57
N VAL A 993 -13.55 0.52 -38.09
CA VAL A 993 -14.58 1.31 -38.77
C VAL A 993 -14.09 2.75 -38.94
N SER A 994 -14.22 3.32 -40.13
CA SER A 994 -13.93 4.75 -40.40
C SER A 994 -15.19 5.52 -40.78
N MET A 995 -15.29 6.75 -40.28
CA MET A 995 -16.43 7.65 -40.47
C MET A 995 -15.92 9.08 -40.69
N VAL A 996 -15.85 9.52 -41.95
CA VAL A 996 -15.40 10.87 -42.32
C VAL A 996 -16.61 11.73 -42.70
N ASP A 997 -16.87 12.81 -41.96
CA ASP A 997 -18.03 13.70 -42.15
C ASP A 997 -19.39 12.95 -42.10
N VAL A 998 -19.46 11.84 -41.36
CA VAL A 998 -20.68 11.03 -41.25
C VAL A 998 -21.50 11.43 -40.03
N LEU A 999 -20.86 11.53 -38.85
CA LEU A 999 -21.59 11.74 -37.60
C LEU A 999 -22.29 13.09 -37.52
N ASP A 1000 -21.72 14.13 -38.12
CA ASP A 1000 -22.32 15.46 -38.18
C ASP A 1000 -23.42 15.60 -39.24
N ARG A 1001 -23.56 14.61 -40.13
CA ARG A 1001 -24.63 14.50 -41.13
C ARG A 1001 -25.65 13.40 -40.81
N SER A 1002 -25.44 12.64 -39.74
CA SER A 1002 -26.40 11.65 -39.27
C SER A 1002 -27.50 12.35 -38.48
N PRO A 1003 -28.80 12.12 -38.77
CA PRO A 1003 -29.89 12.68 -37.96
C PRO A 1003 -29.83 12.30 -36.47
N PHE A 1004 -29.30 11.11 -36.16
CA PHE A 1004 -29.21 10.58 -34.78
C PHE A 1004 -27.84 9.94 -34.55
N PRO A 1005 -26.81 10.74 -34.21
CA PRO A 1005 -25.43 10.27 -34.12
C PRO A 1005 -25.22 9.15 -33.10
N ALA A 1006 -25.95 9.17 -31.98
CA ALA A 1006 -25.91 8.10 -30.98
C ALA A 1006 -26.40 6.77 -31.56
N THR A 1007 -27.51 6.77 -32.30
CA THR A 1007 -28.06 5.57 -32.97
C THR A 1007 -27.06 5.01 -33.98
N THR A 1008 -26.44 5.87 -34.79
CA THR A 1008 -25.41 5.45 -35.76
C THR A 1008 -24.22 4.80 -35.05
N LEU A 1009 -23.72 5.40 -33.98
CA LEU A 1009 -22.63 4.83 -33.18
C LEU A 1009 -23.01 3.52 -32.50
N GLY A 1010 -24.26 3.38 -32.03
CA GLY A 1010 -24.77 2.14 -31.46
C GLY A 1010 -24.81 0.99 -32.47
N ILE A 1011 -25.19 1.26 -33.72
CA ILE A 1011 -25.11 0.28 -34.82
C ILE A 1011 -23.64 -0.08 -35.07
N VAL A 1012 -22.78 0.92 -35.26
CA VAL A 1012 -21.33 0.71 -35.48
C VAL A 1012 -20.69 -0.10 -34.35
N ASN A 1013 -21.04 0.18 -33.09
CA ASN A 1013 -20.53 -0.57 -31.94
C ASN A 1013 -20.87 -2.06 -32.06
N ARG A 1014 -22.12 -2.42 -32.40
CA ARG A 1014 -22.52 -3.82 -32.59
C ARG A 1014 -21.76 -4.51 -33.72
N MET A 1015 -21.41 -3.78 -34.77
CA MET A 1015 -20.71 -4.34 -35.93
C MET A 1015 -19.21 -4.56 -35.69
N MET A 1016 -18.62 -3.89 -34.69
CA MET A 1016 -17.18 -3.93 -34.41
C MET A 1016 -16.78 -5.05 -33.47
N LYS A 1017 -15.59 -5.62 -33.62
CA LYS A 1017 -14.99 -6.53 -32.63
C LYS A 1017 -14.57 -5.76 -31.37
N ARG A 1018 -14.62 -6.43 -30.22
CA ARG A 1018 -14.05 -5.90 -28.97
C ARG A 1018 -12.55 -5.58 -29.17
N GLY A 1019 -12.11 -4.40 -28.75
CA GLY A 1019 -10.76 -3.90 -29.01
C GLY A 1019 -10.54 -3.33 -30.42
N GLY A 1020 -11.55 -3.36 -31.29
CA GLY A 1020 -11.49 -2.75 -32.63
C GLY A 1020 -11.41 -1.22 -32.58
N ALA A 1021 -10.86 -0.61 -33.63
CA ALA A 1021 -10.62 0.83 -33.72
C ALA A 1021 -11.66 1.56 -34.57
N LEU A 1022 -12.24 2.62 -34.02
CA LEU A 1022 -13.16 3.54 -34.69
C LEU A 1022 -12.42 4.84 -34.99
N PHE A 1023 -12.27 5.15 -36.28
CA PHE A 1023 -11.71 6.42 -36.75
C PHE A 1023 -12.84 7.38 -37.14
N ILE A 1024 -12.83 8.59 -36.57
CA ILE A 1024 -13.81 9.63 -36.86
C ILE A 1024 -13.09 10.91 -37.28
N SER A 1025 -13.56 11.53 -38.36
CA SER A 1025 -13.15 12.87 -38.75
C SER A 1025 -14.39 13.78 -38.86
N SER A 1026 -14.39 14.91 -38.14
CA SER A 1026 -15.51 15.86 -38.10
C SER A 1026 -15.02 17.28 -37.77
N LEU A 1027 -15.84 18.30 -38.02
CA LEU A 1027 -15.53 19.69 -37.66
C LEU A 1027 -15.34 19.87 -36.15
N ASN A 1028 -14.40 20.72 -35.75
CA ASN A 1028 -14.13 21.02 -34.36
C ASN A 1028 -14.44 22.47 -34.01
N MET A 1029 -15.53 22.69 -33.26
CA MET A 1029 -15.92 24.01 -32.77
C MET A 1029 -14.89 24.67 -31.84
N ASP A 1030 -14.05 23.88 -31.18
CA ASP A 1030 -13.03 24.41 -30.25
C ASP A 1030 -11.78 24.91 -30.99
N SER A 1031 -11.66 24.62 -32.28
CA SER A 1031 -10.48 25.01 -33.06
C SER A 1031 -10.34 26.53 -33.08
N ILE A 1032 -9.08 27.00 -33.07
CA ILE A 1032 -8.80 28.43 -33.11
C ILE A 1032 -9.33 29.08 -34.40
N VAL A 1033 -9.31 28.34 -35.52
CA VAL A 1033 -9.85 28.78 -36.81
C VAL A 1033 -11.36 28.98 -36.72
N TRP A 1034 -12.10 28.02 -36.14
CA TRP A 1034 -13.53 28.16 -35.91
C TRP A 1034 -13.84 29.39 -35.07
N ARG A 1035 -13.21 29.51 -33.89
CA ARG A 1035 -13.45 30.63 -32.98
C ARG A 1035 -13.09 31.99 -33.58
N ALA A 1036 -12.01 32.06 -34.36
CA ALA A 1036 -11.63 33.29 -35.06
C ALA A 1036 -12.66 33.70 -36.11
N LEU A 1037 -13.13 32.75 -36.93
CA LEU A 1037 -14.16 33.00 -37.94
C LEU A 1037 -15.51 33.37 -37.32
N ASP A 1038 -15.83 32.77 -36.16
CA ASP A 1038 -17.07 33.04 -35.44
C ASP A 1038 -17.05 34.44 -34.80
N ALA A 1039 -15.92 34.83 -34.21
CA ALA A 1039 -15.71 36.16 -33.64
C ALA A 1039 -15.83 37.29 -34.67
N THR A 1040 -15.46 37.04 -35.93
CA THR A 1040 -15.61 37.99 -37.03
C THR A 1040 -16.96 37.92 -37.74
N GLY A 1041 -17.85 37.00 -37.34
CA GLY A 1041 -19.16 36.80 -37.99
C GLY A 1041 -19.06 36.26 -39.41
N THR A 1042 -17.91 35.70 -39.81
CA THR A 1042 -17.62 35.22 -41.17
C THR A 1042 -17.50 33.69 -41.24
N ASN A 1043 -18.00 32.98 -40.23
CA ASN A 1043 -17.89 31.53 -40.14
C ASN A 1043 -18.79 30.83 -41.18
N PRO A 1044 -18.21 30.20 -42.22
CA PRO A 1044 -18.99 29.59 -43.30
C PRO A 1044 -19.66 28.28 -42.87
N TYR A 1045 -19.20 27.65 -41.80
CA TYR A 1045 -19.67 26.33 -41.36
C TYR A 1045 -21.09 26.36 -40.78
N TRP A 1046 -21.60 27.52 -40.39
CA TRP A 1046 -23.00 27.66 -39.99
C TRP A 1046 -23.97 27.53 -41.17
N ALA A 1047 -23.51 27.75 -42.41
CA ALA A 1047 -24.33 27.71 -43.62
C ALA A 1047 -24.25 26.39 -44.40
N GLU A 1048 -23.58 25.36 -43.87
CA GLU A 1048 -23.47 24.04 -44.51
C GLU A 1048 -24.81 23.27 -44.38
N ILE A 1049 -25.54 23.15 -45.50
CA ILE A 1049 -26.91 22.61 -45.54
C ILE A 1049 -26.96 21.13 -45.15
N GLU A 1050 -25.91 20.39 -45.52
CA GLU A 1050 -25.73 18.96 -45.30
C GLU A 1050 -25.44 18.53 -43.86
N ARG A 1051 -25.11 19.47 -42.95
CA ARG A 1051 -24.73 19.13 -41.56
C ARG A 1051 -25.84 19.48 -40.57
N TYR A 1052 -26.04 18.61 -39.60
CA TYR A 1052 -27.03 18.75 -38.54
C TYR A 1052 -26.40 19.01 -37.19
N HIS A 1053 -25.14 18.65 -37.00
CA HIS A 1053 -24.45 18.71 -35.70
C HIS A 1053 -23.11 19.39 -35.82
N HIS A 1054 -22.80 20.23 -34.84
CA HIS A 1054 -21.44 20.73 -34.64
C HIS A 1054 -20.94 20.28 -33.27
N PHE A 1055 -19.76 19.67 -33.26
CA PHE A 1055 -19.17 19.09 -32.06
C PHE A 1055 -17.99 19.91 -31.56
N THR A 1056 -17.93 20.07 -30.24
CA THR A 1056 -16.67 20.29 -29.53
C THR A 1056 -15.96 18.95 -29.38
N ARG A 1057 -14.64 18.96 -29.20
CA ARG A 1057 -13.89 17.71 -28.96
C ARG A 1057 -14.43 16.99 -27.72
N ALA A 1058 -14.67 17.74 -26.65
CA ALA A 1058 -15.18 17.19 -25.40
C ALA A 1058 -16.55 16.50 -25.59
N ARG A 1059 -17.47 17.11 -26.34
CA ARG A 1059 -18.81 16.56 -26.55
C ARG A 1059 -18.79 15.31 -27.42
N LEU A 1060 -17.93 15.26 -28.44
CA LEU A 1060 -17.77 14.07 -29.28
C LEU A 1060 -17.14 12.92 -28.50
N VAL A 1061 -16.13 13.18 -27.66
CA VAL A 1061 -15.53 12.17 -26.77
C VAL A 1061 -16.57 11.63 -25.78
N GLN A 1062 -17.39 12.48 -25.17
CA GLN A 1062 -18.48 12.06 -24.28
C GLN A 1062 -19.52 11.20 -25.01
N LEU A 1063 -19.87 11.56 -26.26
CA LEU A 1063 -20.77 10.76 -27.08
C LEU A 1063 -20.16 9.38 -27.34
N LEU A 1064 -18.89 9.29 -27.73
CA LEU A 1064 -18.19 8.02 -27.95
C LEU A 1064 -18.18 7.14 -26.70
N GLN A 1065 -17.86 7.72 -25.54
CA GLN A 1065 -17.89 7.02 -24.26
C GLN A 1065 -19.28 6.47 -23.93
N SER A 1066 -20.34 7.27 -24.15
CA SER A 1066 -21.72 6.83 -23.93
C SER A 1066 -22.16 5.67 -24.84
N GLN A 1067 -21.46 5.46 -25.97
CA GLN A 1067 -21.75 4.43 -26.96
C GLN A 1067 -20.75 3.25 -26.89
N GLY A 1068 -20.04 3.10 -25.77
CA GLY A 1068 -19.15 1.95 -25.53
C GLY A 1068 -17.78 2.04 -26.21
N PHE A 1069 -17.30 3.25 -26.50
CA PHE A 1069 -15.96 3.47 -27.05
C PHE A 1069 -15.05 4.23 -26.08
N LYS A 1070 -13.79 3.78 -25.97
CA LYS A 1070 -12.73 4.46 -25.22
C LYS A 1070 -11.92 5.36 -26.16
N PHE A 1071 -11.88 6.66 -25.90
CA PHE A 1071 -10.99 7.58 -26.63
C PHE A 1071 -9.52 7.15 -26.51
N ALA A 1072 -8.81 7.11 -27.63
CA ALA A 1072 -7.42 6.65 -27.71
C ALA A 1072 -6.46 7.71 -28.27
N GLU A 1073 -6.84 8.41 -29.34
CA GLU A 1073 -5.95 9.34 -30.02
C GLU A 1073 -6.70 10.54 -30.62
N TYR A 1074 -6.06 11.72 -30.63
CA TYR A 1074 -6.56 12.95 -31.26
C TYR A 1074 -5.51 13.54 -32.20
N ASP A 1075 -5.95 14.13 -33.31
CA ASP A 1075 -5.11 14.92 -34.21
C ASP A 1075 -5.94 16.00 -34.93
N ILE A 1076 -5.26 16.92 -35.61
CA ILE A 1076 -5.88 17.91 -36.49
C ILE A 1076 -6.12 17.25 -37.86
N GLY A 1077 -7.34 17.37 -38.39
CA GLY A 1077 -7.69 16.67 -39.62
C GLY A 1077 -6.97 17.25 -40.85
N ASP A 1078 -6.28 16.37 -41.59
CA ASP A 1078 -5.51 16.75 -42.78
C ASP A 1078 -6.40 17.06 -44.01
N ARG A 1079 -7.71 16.72 -43.96
CA ARG A 1079 -8.65 16.86 -45.09
C ARG A 1079 -9.37 18.20 -45.15
N HIS A 1080 -9.61 18.87 -44.02
CA HIS A 1080 -10.35 20.14 -43.96
C HIS A 1080 -9.72 21.11 -42.95
N ARG A 1081 -9.70 22.41 -43.25
CA ARG A 1081 -8.94 23.43 -42.48
C ARG A 1081 -9.46 23.75 -41.06
N SER A 1082 -10.44 23.01 -40.52
CA SER A 1082 -10.96 23.15 -39.14
C SER A 1082 -11.45 21.83 -38.53
N SER A 1083 -11.09 20.67 -39.09
CA SER A 1083 -11.54 19.36 -38.59
C SER A 1083 -10.62 18.78 -37.51
N MET A 1084 -11.18 17.85 -36.75
CA MET A 1084 -10.46 16.98 -35.83
C MET A 1084 -10.57 15.53 -36.29
N ASP A 1085 -9.51 14.78 -36.02
CA ASP A 1085 -9.45 13.34 -36.23
C ASP A 1085 -9.34 12.65 -34.87
N LEU A 1086 -10.21 11.68 -34.60
CA LEU A 1086 -10.27 10.90 -33.38
C LEU A 1086 -10.12 9.41 -33.68
N ILE A 1087 -9.37 8.71 -32.85
CA ILE A 1087 -9.40 7.24 -32.77
C ILE A 1087 -9.97 6.87 -31.41
N ALA A 1088 -10.95 5.97 -31.41
CA ALA A 1088 -11.52 5.36 -30.21
C ALA A 1088 -11.56 3.84 -30.34
N LEU A 1089 -11.47 3.10 -29.23
CA LEU A 1089 -11.44 1.64 -29.20
C LEU A 1089 -12.76 1.10 -28.62
N LYS A 1090 -13.35 0.07 -29.24
CA LYS A 1090 -14.52 -0.61 -28.65
C LYS A 1090 -14.13 -1.33 -27.36
N ILE A 1091 -14.87 -1.07 -26.28
CA ILE A 1091 -14.60 -1.59 -24.92
C ILE A 1091 -15.05 -3.05 -24.78
#